data_AF-A0AAJ7RAZ9-F1
#
_entry.id   AF-A0AAJ7RAZ9-F1
#
_cell.length_a   1.000
_cell.length_b   1.000
_cell.length_c   1.000
_cell.angle_alpha   90.00
_cell.angle_beta   90.00
_cell.angle_gamma   90.00
#
_symmetry.space_group_name_H-M   'P 1'
#
loop_
_entity.id
_entity.type
_entity.pdbx_description
1 polymer ?
#
loop_
_entity_poly.entity_id
_entity_poly.type
_entity_poly.pdbx_seq_one_letter_code
_entity_poly.pdbx_strand_id
1 'polypeptide(L)'
;MEDEQAAQRFIKPGSHKGKGLAVFTSGGDSQGMNAAVRAVVRMGIYLGCKVFFIKEGYQGMVDGGDNIVEATWSSVSCIIHRGGTVIGSARCMEFKERAGRRKAAKNLVTRGITNLVVIGGDGSLTGANLFKEEWSELLKELSQSGDITAEQYEKYLHLHIVGLVGSIDNDFCGTDMTIGTDSALHRIIESIDAIVSTAYSHQRTFIMEVMGRHCGYLALVAAMCSEADFVFIPEWPPEQDWPNKLCKKLLQERLTGQRLNIIIVAEGAVDRNGDPITAQKVHKVVVDKLQQDTRITVLGHVQRGGNPSAFDRVLGCRMGAEAVMALMEATPETEACVVTLDGNQAVRLPLMECVRRTKAVAQAMADKNWDLAVKLRGKGFARNLETYKMLTRLKAPVEYDHTKDHYTLAVMHVGSPSCGMNAAVRSFVRNCIYRGDKVYGVCDGVLGLMTGKLKLMDWPSVTGWVAQGGAYLGTKRAPPKDDQLPQIAQKLKEFGIQALLIIGGFEGYQTGLVFCKAREKFDEFKIPIAMIPATISNNIPGTEFSLGCDTALNEITEICDRIRQSAQGTKRRVFIIETMGGFCGYLATVAGLAGGADAAYIFEEKFNIKDLNQDVIAMAAKMSEGVQRGLILRNESANLNYNTDFMQRLFSEEGKGLFSCRMNIIGHMQQGGSPTPFDRNLGTKMGAKAVEWFSEQLKKNTNADGQTVATIPDTAVMLGIVRRQYRYTPFTELTEVTDFEHRIPTYQWWMKLRPLLKVLAKHESTYEEEGLYITVEEMNFDNDATLV
;
A
#
# COMPACT_ATOMS: atom_id res chain seq x y z
N MET A 1 -33.43 4.90 19.41
CA MET A 1 -32.85 5.91 20.32
C MET A 1 -31.85 5.19 21.20
N GLU A 2 -30.64 5.07 20.70
CA GLU A 2 -29.38 5.28 21.42
C GLU A 2 -28.35 5.37 20.30
N ASP A 3 -28.06 6.62 19.92
CA ASP A 3 -26.95 6.96 19.04
C ASP A 3 -25.66 6.58 19.76
N GLU A 4 -25.12 5.38 19.50
CA GLU A 4 -23.69 5.14 19.71
C GLU A 4 -22.91 5.90 18.62
N GLN A 5 -22.77 7.21 18.80
CA GLN A 5 -21.61 7.91 18.28
C GLN A 5 -20.39 7.19 18.86
N ALA A 6 -19.59 6.56 18.01
CA ALA A 6 -18.30 5.96 18.38
C ALA A 6 -17.47 7.02 19.11
N ALA A 7 -17.49 6.98 20.45
CA ALA A 7 -16.83 7.97 21.27
C ALA A 7 -15.32 7.87 21.03
N GLN A 8 -14.72 8.95 20.51
CA GLN A 8 -13.29 9.11 20.34
C GLN A 8 -12.56 8.78 21.66
N ARG A 9 -11.86 7.65 21.71
CA ARG A 9 -11.13 7.19 22.91
C ARG A 9 -9.68 7.67 22.87
N PHE A 10 -9.37 8.63 23.74
CA PHE A 10 -8.02 9.09 23.99
C PHE A 10 -7.37 8.31 25.13
N ILE A 11 -6.24 7.65 24.88
CA ILE A 11 -5.59 6.77 25.86
C ILE A 11 -4.37 7.46 26.46
N LYS A 12 -4.30 7.45 27.81
CA LYS A 12 -3.23 8.10 28.57
C LYS A 12 -2.04 7.15 28.79
N PRO A 13 -0.81 7.68 28.88
CA PRO A 13 0.37 6.89 29.23
C PRO A 13 0.18 6.15 30.56
N GLY A 14 0.63 4.90 30.64
CA GLY A 14 0.65 4.11 31.87
C GLY A 14 -0.69 3.52 32.33
N SER A 15 -1.74 3.55 31.50
CA SER A 15 -3.09 3.05 31.84
C SER A 15 -3.16 1.56 32.20
N HIS A 16 -2.17 0.76 31.80
CA HIS A 16 -2.13 -0.69 31.99
C HIS A 16 -0.88 -1.16 32.73
N LYS A 17 -0.40 -0.35 33.68
CA LYS A 17 0.82 -0.60 34.45
C LYS A 17 0.87 -2.02 35.02
N GLY A 18 1.91 -2.76 34.65
CA GLY A 18 2.20 -4.09 35.22
C GLY A 18 1.52 -5.27 34.54
N LYS A 19 0.69 -5.07 33.50
CA LYS A 19 0.22 -6.17 32.65
C LYS A 19 1.40 -6.77 31.84
N GLY A 20 1.45 -8.09 31.73
CA GLY A 20 2.48 -8.80 30.96
C GLY A 20 2.04 -9.06 29.51
N LEU A 21 2.84 -8.58 28.57
CA LEU A 21 2.63 -8.68 27.12
C LEU A 21 3.83 -9.35 26.47
N ALA A 22 3.63 -10.24 25.51
CA ALA A 22 4.72 -10.77 24.70
C ALA A 22 4.42 -10.73 23.20
N VAL A 23 5.47 -10.56 22.40
CA VAL A 23 5.40 -10.59 20.94
C VAL A 23 6.35 -11.65 20.39
N PHE A 24 5.89 -12.39 19.38
CA PHE A 24 6.71 -13.36 18.68
C PHE A 24 6.35 -13.47 17.21
N THR A 25 7.34 -13.86 16.41
CA THR A 25 7.17 -14.15 14.99
C THR A 25 7.23 -15.65 14.75
N SER A 26 6.31 -16.17 13.94
CA SER A 26 6.24 -17.61 13.64
C SER A 26 5.84 -17.86 12.19
N GLY A 27 6.46 -18.86 11.57
CA GLY A 27 6.27 -19.20 10.16
C GLY A 27 7.35 -18.58 9.26
N GLY A 28 7.09 -18.49 7.96
CA GLY A 28 8.00 -17.82 7.03
C GLY A 28 8.07 -16.33 7.33
N ASP A 29 9.27 -15.76 7.32
CA ASP A 29 9.47 -14.35 7.53
C ASP A 29 8.94 -13.51 6.35
N SER A 30 8.61 -12.26 6.65
CA SER A 30 8.22 -11.26 5.67
C SER A 30 8.74 -9.88 6.07
N GLN A 31 9.03 -9.05 5.08
CA GLN A 31 9.53 -7.70 5.32
C GLN A 31 8.43 -6.87 6.00
N GLY A 32 8.77 -6.17 7.08
CA GLY A 32 7.82 -5.37 7.87
C GLY A 32 7.45 -5.99 9.21
N MET A 33 7.75 -7.28 9.46
CA MET A 33 7.59 -7.89 10.79
C MET A 33 8.31 -7.11 11.88
N ASN A 34 9.53 -6.61 11.61
CA ASN A 34 10.27 -5.77 12.56
C ASN A 34 9.58 -4.44 12.87
N ALA A 35 8.83 -3.86 11.92
CA ALA A 35 8.04 -2.65 12.17
C ALA A 35 6.88 -2.94 13.12
N ALA A 36 6.19 -4.08 12.93
CA ALA A 36 5.15 -4.55 13.82
C ALA A 36 5.68 -4.87 15.23
N VAL A 37 6.77 -5.65 15.33
CA VAL A 37 7.45 -5.93 16.62
C VAL A 37 7.82 -4.62 17.34
N ARG A 38 8.41 -3.66 16.61
CA ARG A 38 8.76 -2.35 17.17
C ARG A 38 7.54 -1.61 17.72
N ALA A 39 6.42 -1.60 16.99
CA ALA A 39 5.22 -0.90 17.41
C ALA A 39 4.57 -1.57 18.63
N VAL A 40 4.48 -2.90 18.65
CA VAL A 40 3.97 -3.66 19.81
C VAL A 40 4.78 -3.33 21.07
N VAL A 41 6.11 -3.36 20.98
CA VAL A 41 6.97 -3.04 22.13
C VAL A 41 6.78 -1.60 22.59
N ARG A 42 6.83 -0.63 21.67
CA ARG A 42 6.75 0.80 22.04
C ARG A 42 5.38 1.17 22.58
N MET A 43 4.30 0.67 21.97
CA MET A 43 2.94 0.90 22.45
C MET A 43 2.71 0.21 23.81
N GLY A 44 3.16 -1.03 23.98
CA GLY A 44 3.05 -1.74 25.27
C GLY A 44 3.79 -1.00 26.40
N ILE A 45 5.03 -0.53 26.15
CA ILE A 45 5.78 0.27 27.13
C ILE A 45 5.08 1.59 27.43
N TYR A 46 4.55 2.28 26.41
CA TYR A 46 3.81 3.53 26.57
C TYR A 46 2.58 3.36 27.48
N LEU A 47 1.87 2.24 27.37
CA LEU A 47 0.74 1.89 28.25
C LEU A 47 1.16 1.38 29.64
N GLY A 48 2.46 1.21 29.90
CA GLY A 48 3.01 0.75 31.17
C GLY A 48 3.09 -0.78 31.32
N CYS A 49 2.88 -1.54 30.25
CA CYS A 49 3.02 -3.00 30.24
C CYS A 49 4.48 -3.42 30.39
N LYS A 50 4.70 -4.61 30.97
CA LYS A 50 5.97 -5.33 30.85
C LYS A 50 5.94 -6.13 29.57
N VAL A 51 6.76 -5.74 28.59
CA VAL A 51 6.76 -6.35 27.26
C VAL A 51 7.90 -7.33 27.11
N PHE A 52 7.67 -8.49 26.50
CA PHE A 52 8.67 -9.53 26.28
C PHE A 52 8.77 -9.91 24.80
N PHE A 53 9.98 -10.22 24.36
CA PHE A 53 10.21 -10.99 23.14
C PHE A 53 10.15 -12.47 23.47
N ILE A 54 9.54 -13.25 22.57
CA ILE A 54 9.76 -14.70 22.52
C ILE A 54 10.55 -14.97 21.25
N LYS A 55 11.79 -15.41 21.43
CA LYS A 55 12.71 -15.69 20.32
C LYS A 55 12.35 -17.01 19.64
N GLU A 56 12.68 -17.15 18.37
CA GLU A 56 12.51 -18.39 17.60
C GLU A 56 11.05 -18.92 17.59
N GLY A 57 10.08 -18.02 17.73
CA GLY A 57 8.65 -18.32 17.69
C GLY A 57 8.21 -19.31 18.78
N TYR A 58 7.40 -20.30 18.40
CA TYR A 58 6.91 -21.32 19.34
C TYR A 58 8.03 -22.13 19.99
N GLN A 59 9.16 -22.33 19.30
CA GLN A 59 10.27 -23.10 19.86
C GLN A 59 10.82 -22.41 21.10
N GLY A 60 11.13 -21.11 21.02
CA GLY A 60 11.60 -20.39 22.20
C GLY A 60 10.54 -20.21 23.28
N MET A 61 9.25 -20.25 22.92
CA MET A 61 8.16 -20.29 23.90
C MET A 61 8.21 -21.57 24.74
N VAL A 62 8.43 -22.71 24.09
CA VAL A 62 8.57 -24.04 24.73
C VAL A 62 9.88 -24.13 25.51
N ASP A 63 10.98 -23.63 24.96
CA ASP A 63 12.29 -23.68 25.60
C ASP A 63 12.37 -22.81 26.86
N GLY A 64 11.73 -21.64 26.84
CA GLY A 64 11.74 -20.70 27.97
C GLY A 64 13.11 -20.07 28.22
N GLY A 65 13.37 -19.69 29.47
CA GLY A 65 14.68 -19.14 29.89
C GLY A 65 15.08 -17.88 29.09
N ASP A 66 16.24 -17.95 28.43
CA ASP A 66 16.85 -16.86 27.64
C ASP A 66 16.15 -16.59 26.30
N ASN A 67 15.19 -17.43 25.93
CA ASN A 67 14.34 -17.20 24.77
C ASN A 67 13.15 -16.29 25.07
N ILE A 68 12.81 -16.05 26.34
CA ILE A 68 11.77 -15.09 26.75
C ILE A 68 12.46 -13.92 27.46
N VAL A 69 12.65 -12.82 26.73
CA VAL A 69 13.48 -11.67 27.16
C VAL A 69 12.65 -10.42 27.28
N GLU A 70 12.78 -9.70 28.38
CA GLU A 70 12.10 -8.41 28.56
C GLU A 70 12.61 -7.39 27.52
N ALA A 71 11.68 -6.77 26.81
CA ALA A 71 11.94 -5.77 25.80
C ALA A 71 12.02 -4.38 26.43
N THR A 72 13.00 -3.60 26.00
CA THR A 72 13.16 -2.19 26.38
C THR A 72 12.90 -1.28 25.19
N TRP A 73 12.72 0.01 25.43
CA TRP A 73 12.59 1.01 24.36
C TRP A 73 13.77 0.99 23.37
N SER A 74 14.98 0.80 23.91
CA SER A 74 16.22 0.73 23.13
C SER A 74 16.35 -0.59 22.36
N SER A 75 15.81 -1.70 22.86
CA SER A 75 15.88 -3.02 22.20
C SER A 75 15.25 -3.08 20.82
N VAL A 76 14.22 -2.26 20.55
CA VAL A 76 13.57 -2.11 19.23
C VAL A 76 14.02 -0.87 18.47
N SER A 77 15.11 -0.23 18.91
CA SER A 77 15.69 0.87 18.17
C SER A 77 16.44 0.35 16.95
N CYS A 78 16.27 1.03 15.81
CA CYS A 78 16.96 0.72 14.56
C CYS A 78 16.66 -0.67 13.96
N ILE A 79 15.45 -1.22 14.20
CA ILE A 79 15.00 -2.46 13.55
C ILE A 79 13.98 -2.23 12.42
N ILE A 80 13.34 -1.06 12.36
CA ILE A 80 12.21 -0.78 11.43
C ILE A 80 12.52 -0.97 9.95
N HIS A 81 13.79 -0.78 9.56
CA HIS A 81 14.25 -0.89 8.18
C HIS A 81 14.86 -2.25 7.85
N ARG A 82 15.00 -3.14 8.83
CA ARG A 82 15.61 -4.45 8.63
C ARG A 82 14.59 -5.41 8.05
N GLY A 83 14.98 -6.17 7.05
CA GLY A 83 14.24 -7.34 6.57
C GLY A 83 14.14 -8.46 7.60
N GLY A 84 13.33 -9.47 7.30
CA GLY A 84 13.09 -10.63 8.16
C GLY A 84 12.55 -10.27 9.54
N THR A 85 12.93 -11.05 10.55
CA THR A 85 12.58 -10.83 11.95
C THR A 85 13.81 -10.87 12.85
N VAL A 86 14.02 -9.83 13.67
CA VAL A 86 15.15 -9.74 14.62
C VAL A 86 15.00 -10.66 15.83
N ILE A 87 13.81 -11.22 16.05
CA ILE A 87 13.55 -12.17 17.14
C ILE A 87 13.51 -13.63 16.65
N GLY A 88 13.79 -13.87 15.38
CA GLY A 88 13.85 -15.23 14.82
C GLY A 88 12.48 -15.88 14.65
N SER A 89 12.46 -17.01 13.96
CA SER A 89 11.25 -17.81 13.71
C SER A 89 11.68 -19.23 13.38
N ALA A 90 11.36 -20.17 14.26
CA ALA A 90 11.68 -21.59 14.09
C ALA A 90 10.42 -22.44 14.00
N ARG A 91 10.51 -23.54 13.24
CA ARG A 91 9.49 -24.59 13.27
C ARG A 91 9.57 -25.31 14.61
N CYS A 92 8.45 -25.42 15.32
CA CYS A 92 8.38 -26.14 16.59
C CYS A 92 7.53 -27.40 16.44
N MET A 93 8.16 -28.57 16.54
CA MET A 93 7.45 -29.85 16.55
C MET A 93 6.86 -30.15 17.93
N GLU A 94 7.56 -29.78 19.01
CA GLU A 94 7.10 -30.00 20.39
C GLU A 94 5.77 -29.29 20.68
N PHE A 95 5.54 -28.10 20.14
CA PHE A 95 4.30 -27.34 20.35
C PHE A 95 3.06 -27.99 19.69
N LYS A 96 3.26 -28.94 18.75
CA LYS A 96 2.15 -29.76 18.23
C LYS A 96 1.63 -30.75 19.27
N GLU A 97 2.47 -31.15 20.21
CA GLU A 97 2.11 -32.02 21.31
C GLU A 97 1.61 -31.21 22.51
N ARG A 98 0.62 -31.74 23.23
CA ARG A 98 0.07 -31.07 24.43
C ARG A 98 1.14 -30.85 25.51
N ALA A 99 2.11 -31.77 25.62
CA ALA A 99 3.24 -31.63 26.55
C ALA A 99 4.09 -30.37 26.27
N GLY A 100 4.36 -30.07 24.99
CA GLY A 100 5.08 -28.86 24.61
C GLY A 100 4.27 -27.60 24.91
N ARG A 101 2.96 -27.61 24.63
CA ARG A 101 2.05 -26.50 24.99
C ARG A 101 1.98 -26.28 26.50
N ARG A 102 1.93 -27.33 27.30
CA ARG A 102 2.00 -27.24 28.77
C ARG A 102 3.30 -26.59 29.24
N LYS A 103 4.44 -26.97 28.67
CA LYS A 103 5.75 -26.35 28.98
C LYS A 103 5.77 -24.86 28.61
N ALA A 104 5.24 -24.51 27.43
CA ALA A 104 5.09 -23.13 27.01
C ALA A 104 4.20 -22.32 27.98
N ALA A 105 3.05 -22.86 28.41
CA ALA A 105 2.16 -22.21 29.37
C ALA A 105 2.88 -21.93 30.71
N LYS A 106 3.63 -22.91 31.23
CA LYS A 106 4.45 -22.73 32.43
C LYS A 106 5.45 -21.59 32.29
N ASN A 107 6.16 -21.51 31.16
CA ASN A 107 7.15 -20.47 30.91
C ASN A 107 6.53 -19.07 30.86
N LEU A 108 5.37 -18.92 30.23
CA LEU A 108 4.63 -17.66 30.16
C LEU A 108 4.12 -17.21 31.55
N VAL A 109 3.49 -18.13 32.30
CA VAL A 109 2.97 -17.87 33.65
C VAL A 109 4.10 -17.47 34.61
N THR A 110 5.25 -18.14 34.53
CA THR A 110 6.43 -17.81 35.36
C THR A 110 6.95 -16.39 35.12
N ARG A 111 6.75 -15.85 33.92
CA ARG A 111 7.11 -14.46 33.54
C ARG A 111 5.94 -13.48 33.71
N GLY A 112 4.76 -13.95 34.12
CA GLY A 112 3.55 -13.17 34.27
C GLY A 112 2.95 -12.67 32.94
N ILE A 113 3.13 -13.42 31.86
CA ILE A 113 2.65 -13.09 30.51
C ILE A 113 1.27 -13.73 30.29
N THR A 114 0.25 -12.91 30.00
CA THR A 114 -1.12 -13.35 29.66
C THR A 114 -1.65 -12.72 28.38
N ASN A 115 -0.86 -11.89 27.71
CA ASN A 115 -1.25 -11.21 26.49
C ASN A 115 -0.21 -11.52 25.41
N LEU A 116 -0.62 -12.12 24.30
CA LEU A 116 0.27 -12.52 23.21
C LEU A 116 -0.11 -11.82 21.90
N VAL A 117 0.88 -11.19 21.29
CA VAL A 117 0.82 -10.77 19.88
C VAL A 117 1.58 -11.78 19.04
N VAL A 118 0.88 -12.40 18.09
CA VAL A 118 1.46 -13.39 17.16
C VAL A 118 1.56 -12.79 15.78
N ILE A 119 2.78 -12.73 15.23
CA ILE A 119 3.02 -12.21 13.88
C ILE A 119 3.41 -13.37 12.98
N GLY A 120 2.57 -13.70 12.00
CA GLY A 120 2.86 -14.83 11.11
C GLY A 120 1.75 -15.16 10.13
N GLY A 121 1.89 -16.30 9.46
CA GLY A 121 0.88 -16.82 8.54
C GLY A 121 -0.29 -17.51 9.24
N ASP A 122 -1.25 -17.96 8.43
CA ASP A 122 -2.47 -18.68 8.82
C ASP A 122 -2.23 -19.85 9.81
N GLY A 123 -1.18 -20.65 9.57
CA GLY A 123 -0.83 -21.79 10.42
C GLY A 123 -0.41 -21.37 11.84
N SER A 124 0.38 -20.30 11.96
CA SER A 124 0.80 -19.75 13.26
C SER A 124 -0.41 -19.20 14.02
N LEU A 125 -1.27 -18.47 13.33
CA LEU A 125 -2.49 -17.90 13.91
C LEU A 125 -3.44 -18.98 14.42
N THR A 126 -3.63 -20.05 13.64
CA THR A 126 -4.44 -21.21 14.06
C THR A 126 -3.87 -21.89 15.31
N GLY A 127 -2.54 -22.09 15.36
CA GLY A 127 -1.87 -22.67 16.52
C GLY A 127 -2.00 -21.81 17.78
N ALA A 128 -2.00 -20.48 17.62
CA ALA A 128 -2.23 -19.54 18.71
C ALA A 128 -3.65 -19.69 19.29
N ASN A 129 -4.68 -19.74 18.43
CA ASN A 129 -6.06 -19.90 18.88
C ASN A 129 -6.27 -21.21 19.66
N LEU A 130 -5.75 -22.33 19.15
CA LEU A 130 -5.81 -23.61 19.85
C LEU A 130 -5.15 -23.51 21.24
N PHE A 131 -4.02 -22.81 21.34
CA PHE A 131 -3.34 -22.61 22.61
C PHE A 131 -4.15 -21.79 23.62
N LYS A 132 -4.93 -20.80 23.14
CA LYS A 132 -5.88 -20.04 23.97
C LYS A 132 -7.03 -20.91 24.45
N GLU A 133 -7.60 -21.73 23.59
CA GLU A 133 -8.71 -22.63 23.93
C GLU A 133 -8.30 -23.66 25.00
N GLU A 134 -7.09 -24.22 24.87
CA GLU A 134 -6.56 -25.20 25.82
C GLU A 134 -6.01 -24.56 27.12
N TRP A 135 -5.86 -23.22 27.19
CA TRP A 135 -5.13 -22.52 28.25
C TRP A 135 -5.59 -22.88 29.67
N SER A 136 -6.90 -22.84 29.91
CA SER A 136 -7.49 -23.10 31.23
C SER A 136 -7.22 -24.53 31.71
N GLU A 137 -7.29 -25.51 30.81
CA GLU A 137 -6.98 -26.90 31.10
C GLU A 137 -5.48 -27.09 31.40
N LEU A 138 -4.62 -26.47 30.60
CA LEU A 138 -3.16 -26.52 30.80
C LEU A 138 -2.76 -25.93 32.15
N LEU A 139 -3.37 -24.82 32.56
CA LEU A 139 -3.15 -24.22 33.88
C LEU A 139 -3.64 -25.10 35.02
N LYS A 140 -4.78 -25.76 34.85
CA LYS A 140 -5.30 -26.69 35.84
C LYS A 140 -4.34 -27.86 36.06
N GLU A 141 -3.81 -28.43 34.97
CA GLU A 141 -2.80 -29.49 35.03
C GLU A 141 -1.50 -29.00 35.72
N LEU A 142 -1.03 -27.79 35.40
CA LEU A 142 0.15 -27.18 36.01
C LEU A 142 -0.05 -26.91 37.51
N SER A 143 -1.24 -26.47 37.91
CA SER A 143 -1.58 -26.24 39.32
C SER A 143 -1.64 -27.56 40.09
N GLN A 144 -2.29 -28.59 39.54
CA GLN A 144 -2.39 -29.91 40.16
C GLN A 144 -1.04 -30.62 40.33
N SER A 145 -0.12 -30.38 39.39
CA SER A 145 1.24 -30.94 39.45
C SER A 145 2.21 -30.14 40.31
N GLY A 146 1.80 -28.99 40.85
CA GLY A 146 2.65 -28.11 41.66
C GLY A 146 3.68 -27.33 40.84
N ASP A 147 3.55 -27.28 39.51
CA ASP A 147 4.43 -26.53 38.62
C ASP A 147 4.24 -25.01 38.73
N ILE A 148 3.06 -24.57 39.18
CA ILE A 148 2.69 -23.15 39.43
C ILE A 148 1.94 -23.03 40.77
N THR A 149 2.01 -21.85 41.39
CA THR A 149 1.31 -21.59 42.66
C THR A 149 -0.20 -21.34 42.45
N ALA A 150 -1.01 -21.51 43.49
CA ALA A 150 -2.44 -21.17 43.45
C ALA A 150 -2.68 -19.69 43.11
N GLU A 151 -1.84 -18.78 43.63
CA GLU A 151 -1.89 -17.35 43.29
C GLU A 151 -1.62 -17.10 41.80
N GLN A 152 -0.62 -17.78 41.23
CA GLN A 152 -0.33 -17.70 39.79
C GLN A 152 -1.49 -18.24 38.94
N TYR A 153 -2.09 -19.34 39.37
CA TYR A 153 -3.24 -19.94 38.70
C TYR A 153 -4.43 -18.96 38.65
N GLU A 154 -4.79 -18.34 39.78
CA GLU A 154 -5.90 -17.37 39.84
C GLU A 154 -5.59 -16.10 39.05
N LYS A 155 -4.37 -15.59 39.14
CA LYS A 155 -3.96 -14.33 38.51
C LYS A 155 -3.84 -14.42 36.98
N TYR A 156 -3.47 -15.59 36.46
CA TYR A 156 -3.16 -15.79 35.04
C TYR A 156 -4.12 -16.74 34.33
N LEU A 157 -5.35 -16.85 34.85
CA LEU A 157 -6.38 -17.79 34.41
C LEU A 157 -6.76 -17.66 32.92
N HIS A 158 -6.62 -16.46 32.35
CA HIS A 158 -7.02 -16.18 30.97
C HIS A 158 -5.83 -15.75 30.10
N LEU A 159 -5.83 -16.23 28.86
CA LEU A 159 -4.88 -15.84 27.82
C LEU A 159 -5.60 -15.03 26.75
N HIS A 160 -5.07 -13.85 26.45
CA HIS A 160 -5.54 -13.02 25.36
C HIS A 160 -4.56 -13.11 24.19
N ILE A 161 -5.10 -13.25 22.98
CA ILE A 161 -4.32 -13.41 21.76
C ILE A 161 -4.84 -12.45 20.71
N VAL A 162 -3.90 -11.75 20.07
CA VAL A 162 -4.14 -10.98 18.86
C VAL A 162 -3.14 -11.39 17.79
N GLY A 163 -3.66 -11.67 16.60
CA GLY A 163 -2.88 -12.03 15.42
C GLY A 163 -2.56 -10.84 14.54
N LEU A 164 -1.36 -10.84 13.94
CA LEU A 164 -0.97 -10.00 12.81
C LEU A 164 -0.52 -10.89 11.66
N VAL A 165 -1.02 -10.63 10.45
CA VAL A 165 -0.72 -11.48 9.30
C VAL A 165 0.59 -11.03 8.63
N GLY A 166 1.68 -11.72 8.97
CA GLY A 166 2.99 -11.56 8.33
C GLY A 166 3.18 -12.61 7.24
N SER A 167 2.97 -12.22 5.99
CA SER A 167 3.10 -13.08 4.80
C SER A 167 3.34 -12.23 3.56
N ILE A 168 4.13 -12.75 2.61
CA ILE A 168 4.29 -12.13 1.28
C ILE A 168 3.20 -12.57 0.29
N ASP A 169 2.49 -13.65 0.59
CA ASP A 169 1.64 -14.36 -0.37
C ASP A 169 0.29 -13.66 -0.59
N ASN A 170 -0.10 -12.77 0.32
CA ASN A 170 -1.42 -12.13 0.43
C ASN A 170 -2.58 -13.14 0.31
N ASP A 171 -2.44 -14.29 0.96
CA ASP A 171 -3.34 -15.44 0.84
C ASP A 171 -4.37 -15.54 1.98
N PHE A 172 -4.30 -14.65 2.98
CA PHE A 172 -5.18 -14.64 4.15
C PHE A 172 -6.46 -13.83 3.88
N CYS A 173 -7.61 -14.51 3.91
CA CYS A 173 -8.90 -13.85 3.72
C CYS A 173 -9.26 -12.95 4.90
N GLY A 174 -9.73 -11.73 4.61
CA GLY A 174 -10.09 -10.73 5.63
C GLY A 174 -9.07 -9.59 5.76
N THR A 175 -8.05 -9.54 4.91
CA THR A 175 -7.17 -8.36 4.80
C THR A 175 -6.92 -8.04 3.34
N ASP A 176 -6.90 -6.76 2.98
CA ASP A 176 -6.58 -6.32 1.61
C ASP A 176 -5.08 -6.48 1.30
N MET A 177 -4.24 -6.36 2.33
CA MET A 177 -2.79 -6.53 2.24
C MET A 177 -2.25 -7.18 3.53
N THR A 178 -1.43 -8.22 3.38
CA THR A 178 -0.62 -8.79 4.48
C THR A 178 0.73 -8.08 4.60
N ILE A 179 1.29 -8.04 5.81
CA ILE A 179 2.60 -7.42 6.08
C ILE A 179 3.68 -8.17 5.29
N GLY A 180 4.28 -7.50 4.32
CA GLY A 180 5.38 -7.97 3.46
C GLY A 180 5.00 -8.20 2.00
N THR A 181 3.71 -8.20 1.66
CA THR A 181 3.27 -8.37 0.26
C THR A 181 3.76 -7.25 -0.63
N ASP A 182 3.65 -6.00 -0.18
CA ASP A 182 4.08 -4.84 -0.97
C ASP A 182 5.61 -4.86 -1.18
N SER A 183 6.36 -5.17 -0.13
CA SER A 183 7.81 -5.36 -0.22
C SER A 183 8.21 -6.48 -1.18
N ALA A 184 7.50 -7.61 -1.18
CA ALA A 184 7.74 -8.70 -2.13
C ALA A 184 7.47 -8.25 -3.57
N LEU A 185 6.40 -7.50 -3.81
CA LEU A 185 6.12 -6.88 -5.12
C LEU A 185 7.24 -5.95 -5.57
N HIS A 186 7.82 -5.15 -4.67
CA HIS A 186 8.99 -4.33 -4.99
C HIS A 186 10.16 -5.18 -5.49
N ARG A 187 10.46 -6.30 -4.82
CA ARG A 187 11.55 -7.23 -5.23
C ARG A 187 11.27 -7.87 -6.59
N ILE A 188 10.02 -8.26 -6.84
CA ILE A 188 9.60 -8.85 -8.12
C ILE A 188 9.78 -7.83 -9.25
N ILE A 189 9.27 -6.61 -9.06
CA ILE A 189 9.32 -5.56 -10.08
C ILE A 189 10.75 -5.10 -10.35
N GLU A 190 11.58 -4.92 -9.32
CA GLU A 190 13.01 -4.60 -9.52
C GLU A 190 13.72 -5.68 -10.36
N SER A 191 13.44 -6.95 -10.08
CA SER A 191 14.03 -8.06 -10.84
C SER A 191 13.55 -8.10 -12.29
N ILE A 192 12.27 -7.84 -12.53
CA ILE A 192 11.70 -7.79 -13.88
C ILE A 192 12.28 -6.60 -14.65
N ASP A 193 12.30 -5.41 -14.05
CA ASP A 193 12.84 -4.20 -14.70
C ASP A 193 14.32 -4.37 -15.07
N ALA A 194 15.12 -5.03 -14.21
CA ALA A 194 16.50 -5.38 -14.52
C ALA A 194 16.59 -6.31 -15.75
N ILE A 195 15.71 -7.30 -15.85
CA ILE A 195 15.67 -8.27 -16.95
C ILE A 195 15.17 -7.63 -18.26
N VAL A 196 14.23 -6.68 -18.20
CA VAL A 196 13.66 -6.00 -19.37
C VAL A 196 14.77 -5.44 -20.26
N SER A 197 15.83 -4.85 -19.68
CA SER A 197 16.96 -4.27 -20.42
C SER A 197 17.69 -5.28 -21.31
N THR A 198 18.01 -6.47 -20.78
CA THR A 198 18.67 -7.55 -21.54
C THR A 198 17.71 -8.27 -22.47
N ALA A 199 16.45 -8.43 -22.07
CA ALA A 199 15.40 -9.04 -22.88
C ALA A 199 15.14 -8.26 -24.16
N TYR A 200 15.02 -6.93 -24.05
CA TYR A 200 14.81 -6.03 -25.19
C TYR A 200 16.01 -6.04 -26.16
N SER A 201 17.23 -6.09 -25.61
CA SER A 201 18.48 -6.09 -26.39
C SER A 201 18.62 -7.33 -27.27
N HIS A 202 18.34 -8.51 -26.72
CA HIS A 202 18.50 -9.80 -27.42
C HIS A 202 17.21 -10.34 -28.03
N GLN A 203 16.12 -9.57 -27.99
CA GLN A 203 14.82 -10.00 -28.46
C GLN A 203 14.34 -11.33 -27.83
N ARG A 204 14.48 -11.48 -26.51
CA ARG A 204 14.24 -12.75 -25.80
C ARG A 204 12.86 -12.86 -25.16
N THR A 205 12.47 -14.09 -24.88
CA THR A 205 11.32 -14.42 -24.05
C THR A 205 11.79 -14.82 -22.66
N PHE A 206 11.25 -14.21 -21.61
CA PHE A 206 11.59 -14.52 -20.23
C PHE A 206 10.39 -15.11 -19.50
N ILE A 207 10.65 -16.20 -18.77
CA ILE A 207 9.69 -16.84 -17.88
C ILE A 207 10.13 -16.55 -16.45
N MET A 208 9.31 -15.79 -15.74
CA MET A 208 9.55 -15.32 -14.39
C MET A 208 8.73 -16.17 -13.41
N GLU A 209 9.39 -16.99 -12.60
CA GLU A 209 8.73 -17.75 -11.54
C GLU A 209 8.67 -16.93 -10.25
N VAL A 210 7.46 -16.72 -9.74
CA VAL A 210 7.11 -15.82 -8.63
C VAL A 210 6.49 -16.61 -7.49
N MET A 211 6.84 -16.26 -6.25
CA MET A 211 6.30 -16.88 -5.04
C MET A 211 4.80 -16.53 -4.85
N GLY A 212 4.15 -17.23 -3.93
CA GLY A 212 2.75 -16.97 -3.57
C GLY A 212 2.02 -18.18 -2.99
N ARG A 213 2.74 -19.29 -2.79
CA ARG A 213 2.25 -20.60 -2.37
C ARG A 213 1.10 -21.09 -3.27
N HIS A 214 -0.13 -20.94 -2.81
CA HIS A 214 -1.35 -21.29 -3.54
C HIS A 214 -2.19 -20.04 -3.88
N CYS A 215 -1.55 -18.88 -3.89
CA CYS A 215 -2.14 -17.59 -4.19
C CYS A 215 -1.44 -16.94 -5.39
N GLY A 216 -2.23 -16.49 -6.36
CA GLY A 216 -1.75 -15.81 -7.55
C GLY A 216 -1.57 -14.30 -7.40
N TYR A 217 -1.76 -13.72 -6.21
CA TYR A 217 -1.81 -12.26 -6.02
C TYR A 217 -0.53 -11.57 -6.50
N LEU A 218 0.63 -12.05 -6.04
CA LEU A 218 1.94 -11.51 -6.43
C LEU A 218 2.14 -11.58 -7.95
N ALA A 219 1.90 -12.74 -8.55
CA ALA A 219 2.03 -12.95 -10.00
C ALA A 219 1.08 -12.05 -10.80
N LEU A 220 -0.18 -11.92 -10.37
CA LEU A 220 -1.20 -11.12 -11.05
C LEU A 220 -0.89 -9.62 -11.01
N VAL A 221 -0.53 -9.10 -9.83
CA VAL A 221 -0.18 -7.68 -9.69
C VAL A 221 1.14 -7.38 -10.40
N ALA A 222 2.13 -8.27 -10.30
CA ALA A 222 3.38 -8.14 -11.04
C ALA A 222 3.13 -8.07 -12.56
N ALA A 223 2.24 -8.94 -13.07
CA ALA A 223 1.90 -8.97 -14.49
C ALA A 223 1.28 -7.66 -15.00
N MET A 224 0.42 -7.02 -14.20
CA MET A 224 -0.11 -5.69 -14.53
C MET A 224 0.97 -4.61 -14.48
N CYS A 225 1.85 -4.67 -13.47
CA CYS A 225 2.91 -3.68 -13.24
C CYS A 225 4.10 -3.78 -14.19
N SER A 226 4.28 -4.94 -14.85
CA SER A 226 5.38 -5.20 -15.78
C SER A 226 4.93 -5.39 -17.23
N GLU A 227 3.65 -5.19 -17.52
CA GLU A 227 3.07 -5.43 -18.85
C GLU A 227 3.29 -6.87 -19.37
N ALA A 228 3.22 -7.87 -18.48
CA ALA A 228 3.50 -9.25 -18.86
C ALA A 228 2.51 -9.77 -19.92
N ASP A 229 3.04 -10.42 -20.95
CA ASP A 229 2.28 -11.00 -22.06
C ASP A 229 1.38 -12.15 -21.59
N PHE A 230 1.79 -12.92 -20.58
CA PHE A 230 0.98 -13.99 -20.03
C PHE A 230 1.24 -14.19 -18.54
N VAL A 231 0.21 -14.55 -17.78
CA VAL A 231 0.31 -14.91 -16.36
C VAL A 231 -0.37 -16.25 -16.12
N PHE A 232 0.27 -17.11 -15.34
CA PHE A 232 -0.30 -18.36 -14.85
C PHE A 232 -0.51 -18.24 -13.34
N ILE A 233 -1.78 -18.34 -12.90
CA ILE A 233 -2.17 -18.26 -11.49
C ILE A 233 -3.13 -19.40 -11.12
N PRO A 234 -3.10 -19.90 -9.87
CA PRO A 234 -3.97 -20.99 -9.44
C PRO A 234 -5.47 -20.64 -9.42
N GLU A 235 -5.85 -19.38 -9.18
CA GLU A 235 -7.25 -18.97 -9.12
C GLU A 235 -7.91 -18.83 -10.50
N TRP A 236 -7.10 -18.72 -11.56
CA TRP A 236 -7.58 -18.64 -12.94
C TRP A 236 -6.74 -19.57 -13.82
N PRO A 237 -6.88 -20.90 -13.64
CA PRO A 237 -6.08 -21.86 -14.37
C PRO A 237 -6.48 -21.86 -15.85
N PRO A 238 -5.51 -21.96 -16.77
CA PRO A 238 -5.79 -21.87 -18.18
C PRO A 238 -6.42 -23.19 -18.69
N GLU A 239 -7.09 -23.11 -19.84
CA GLU A 239 -7.68 -24.27 -20.51
C GLU A 239 -6.62 -25.23 -21.06
N GLN A 240 -6.98 -26.47 -21.39
CA GLN A 240 -6.02 -27.46 -21.89
C GLN A 240 -5.24 -27.00 -23.13
N ASP A 241 -5.87 -26.18 -23.98
CA ASP A 241 -5.24 -25.59 -25.17
C ASP A 241 -4.31 -24.39 -24.87
N TRP A 242 -3.97 -24.15 -23.59
CA TRP A 242 -3.06 -23.07 -23.21
C TRP A 242 -1.73 -23.06 -23.96
N PRO A 243 -1.10 -24.20 -24.36
CA PRO A 243 0.15 -24.15 -25.11
C PRO A 243 -0.02 -23.45 -26.46
N ASN A 244 -1.10 -23.74 -27.20
CA ASN A 244 -1.36 -23.11 -28.49
C ASN A 244 -1.79 -21.65 -28.31
N LYS A 245 -2.63 -21.36 -27.30
CA LYS A 245 -3.05 -19.99 -26.99
C LYS A 245 -1.87 -19.09 -26.61
N LEU A 246 -0.95 -19.60 -25.77
CA LEU A 246 0.29 -18.93 -25.42
C LEU A 246 1.13 -18.67 -26.68
N CYS A 247 1.43 -19.72 -27.46
CA CYS A 247 2.28 -19.57 -28.64
C CYS A 247 1.70 -18.60 -29.67
N LYS A 248 0.39 -18.68 -29.92
CA LYS A 248 -0.32 -17.75 -30.80
C LYS A 248 -0.20 -16.30 -30.32
N LYS A 249 -0.34 -16.08 -29.02
CA LYS A 249 -0.20 -14.75 -28.41
C LYS A 249 1.21 -14.20 -28.56
N LEU A 250 2.22 -14.96 -28.13
CA LEU A 250 3.62 -14.51 -28.24
C LEU A 250 4.04 -14.23 -29.68
N LEU A 251 3.62 -15.07 -30.63
CA LEU A 251 3.91 -14.84 -32.05
C LEU A 251 3.27 -13.55 -32.56
N GLN A 252 2.02 -13.27 -32.16
CA GLN A 252 1.32 -12.07 -32.58
C GLN A 252 1.93 -10.79 -31.99
N GLU A 253 2.35 -10.79 -30.72
CA GLU A 253 3.09 -9.66 -30.13
C GLU A 253 4.40 -9.41 -30.89
N ARG A 254 5.13 -10.46 -31.26
CA ARG A 254 6.34 -10.33 -32.08
C ARG A 254 6.06 -9.68 -33.43
N LEU A 255 4.97 -10.07 -34.08
CA LEU A 255 4.56 -9.52 -35.36
C LEU A 255 4.13 -8.05 -35.29
N THR A 256 3.68 -7.55 -34.13
CA THR A 256 3.35 -6.13 -33.89
C THR A 256 4.58 -5.29 -33.52
N GLY A 257 5.78 -5.88 -33.55
CA GLY A 257 7.05 -5.19 -33.29
C GLY A 257 7.51 -5.27 -31.83
N GLN A 258 6.82 -6.00 -30.97
CA GLN A 258 7.26 -6.21 -29.59
C GLN A 258 8.56 -7.02 -29.58
N ARG A 259 9.60 -6.47 -28.94
CA ARG A 259 10.93 -7.09 -28.91
C ARG A 259 11.12 -8.05 -27.73
N LEU A 260 10.38 -7.89 -26.65
CA LEU A 260 10.50 -8.73 -25.46
C LEU A 260 9.17 -9.40 -25.15
N ASN A 261 9.22 -10.63 -24.67
CA ASN A 261 8.04 -11.25 -24.05
C ASN A 261 8.35 -11.64 -22.60
N ILE A 262 7.44 -11.32 -21.69
CA ILE A 262 7.50 -11.67 -20.28
C ILE A 262 6.30 -12.56 -19.95
N ILE A 263 6.59 -13.75 -19.46
CA ILE A 263 5.61 -14.70 -18.96
C ILE A 263 5.83 -14.84 -17.46
N ILE A 264 4.81 -14.61 -16.66
CA ILE A 264 4.89 -14.78 -15.21
C ILE A 264 4.18 -16.08 -14.82
N VAL A 265 4.84 -16.90 -14.00
CA VAL A 265 4.31 -18.17 -13.51
C VAL A 265 4.32 -18.11 -11.98
N ALA A 266 3.15 -18.17 -11.36
CA ALA A 266 3.05 -18.36 -9.92
C ALA A 266 3.55 -19.76 -9.55
N GLU A 267 4.26 -19.91 -8.43
CA GLU A 267 4.77 -21.22 -7.98
C GLU A 267 3.67 -22.28 -7.80
N GLY A 268 2.46 -21.84 -7.45
CA GLY A 268 1.27 -22.69 -7.32
C GLY A 268 0.44 -22.85 -8.59
N ALA A 269 0.94 -22.44 -9.77
CA ALA A 269 0.16 -22.49 -11.00
C ALA A 269 -0.21 -23.93 -11.41
N VAL A 270 -1.48 -24.13 -11.77
CA VAL A 270 -2.05 -25.39 -12.23
C VAL A 270 -2.91 -25.17 -13.48
N ASP A 271 -3.16 -26.22 -14.25
CA ASP A 271 -4.20 -26.22 -15.28
C ASP A 271 -5.56 -26.66 -14.72
N ARG A 272 -6.62 -26.62 -15.56
CA ARG A 272 -7.97 -27.01 -15.15
C ARG A 272 -8.12 -28.49 -14.76
N ASN A 273 -7.16 -29.35 -15.11
CA ASN A 273 -7.17 -30.74 -14.66
C ASN A 273 -6.61 -30.88 -13.24
N GLY A 274 -5.86 -29.89 -12.77
CA GLY A 274 -5.11 -29.89 -11.52
C GLY A 274 -3.62 -30.21 -11.72
N ASP A 275 -3.16 -30.34 -12.96
CA ASP A 275 -1.76 -30.65 -13.24
C ASP A 275 -0.90 -29.39 -13.06
N PRO A 276 0.26 -29.47 -12.37
CA PRO A 276 1.15 -28.32 -12.21
C PRO A 276 1.63 -27.75 -13.54
N ILE A 277 1.63 -26.41 -13.64
CA ILE A 277 2.24 -25.66 -14.74
C ILE A 277 3.56 -25.06 -14.22
N THR A 278 4.66 -25.76 -14.45
CA THR A 278 5.99 -25.29 -14.05
C THR A 278 6.58 -24.35 -15.10
N ALA A 279 7.52 -23.48 -14.68
CA ALA A 279 8.28 -22.64 -15.61
C ALA A 279 8.99 -23.48 -16.70
N GLN A 280 9.45 -24.69 -16.36
CA GLN A 280 10.07 -25.62 -17.30
C GLN A 280 9.08 -26.13 -18.36
N LYS A 281 7.82 -26.42 -17.98
CA LYS A 281 6.76 -26.85 -18.92
C LYS A 281 6.43 -25.74 -19.90
N VAL A 282 6.32 -24.49 -19.41
CA VAL A 282 6.10 -23.31 -20.25
C VAL A 282 7.28 -23.07 -21.19
N HIS A 283 8.52 -23.16 -20.68
CA HIS A 283 9.73 -23.02 -21.49
C HIS A 283 9.77 -24.03 -22.64
N LYS A 284 9.52 -25.31 -22.34
CA LYS A 284 9.49 -26.37 -23.36
C LYS A 284 8.47 -26.07 -24.44
N VAL A 285 7.26 -25.63 -24.07
CA VAL A 285 6.22 -25.24 -25.04
C VAL A 285 6.69 -24.11 -25.96
N VAL A 286 7.30 -23.06 -25.41
CA VAL A 286 7.74 -21.90 -26.20
C VAL A 286 8.90 -22.28 -27.12
N VAL A 287 9.88 -23.05 -26.63
CA VAL A 287 11.04 -23.47 -27.43
C VAL A 287 10.63 -24.46 -28.52
N ASP A 288 9.87 -25.51 -28.19
CA ASP A 288 9.51 -26.56 -29.14
C ASP A 288 8.59 -26.03 -30.26
N LYS A 289 7.66 -25.11 -29.93
CA LYS A 289 6.65 -24.62 -30.90
C LYS A 289 7.03 -23.33 -31.61
N LEU A 290 7.75 -22.42 -30.95
CA LEU A 290 8.08 -21.10 -31.52
C LEU A 290 9.57 -20.92 -31.82
N GLN A 291 10.44 -21.81 -31.33
CA GLN A 291 11.89 -21.71 -31.49
C GLN A 291 12.47 -20.36 -31.03
N GLN A 292 11.82 -19.72 -30.05
CA GLN A 292 12.27 -18.45 -29.48
C GLN A 292 13.36 -18.67 -28.42
N ASP A 293 14.37 -17.80 -28.41
CA ASP A 293 15.40 -17.79 -27.35
C ASP A 293 14.76 -17.44 -26.00
N THR A 294 14.51 -18.47 -25.19
CA THR A 294 13.72 -18.38 -23.96
C THR A 294 14.59 -18.63 -22.74
N ARG A 295 14.42 -17.85 -21.67
CA ARG A 295 15.15 -18.01 -20.40
C ARG A 295 14.17 -18.09 -19.23
N ILE A 296 14.50 -18.93 -18.26
CA ILE A 296 13.76 -19.04 -17.01
C ILE A 296 14.55 -18.30 -15.93
N THR A 297 13.85 -17.47 -15.16
CA THR A 297 14.37 -16.85 -13.96
C THR A 297 13.46 -17.22 -12.80
N VAL A 298 13.98 -18.03 -11.88
CA VAL A 298 13.31 -18.32 -10.61
C VAL A 298 13.82 -17.30 -9.60
N LEU A 299 12.96 -16.37 -9.18
CA LEU A 299 13.36 -15.33 -8.22
C LEU A 299 13.68 -15.93 -6.84
N GLY A 300 12.89 -16.93 -6.42
CA GLY A 300 13.07 -17.59 -5.13
C GLY A 300 13.00 -16.60 -3.96
N HIS A 301 13.87 -16.80 -2.97
CA HIS A 301 13.81 -16.10 -1.68
C HIS A 301 14.23 -14.64 -1.71
N VAL A 302 14.72 -14.10 -2.85
CA VAL A 302 14.92 -12.65 -2.99
C VAL A 302 13.63 -11.86 -2.74
N GLN A 303 12.48 -12.51 -2.95
CA GLN A 303 11.14 -11.97 -2.70
C GLN A 303 10.81 -11.84 -1.21
N ARG A 304 11.45 -12.60 -0.31
CA ARG A 304 11.31 -12.51 1.15
C ARG A 304 12.36 -11.61 1.80
N GLY A 305 13.49 -11.41 1.13
CA GLY A 305 14.62 -10.61 1.61
C GLY A 305 14.52 -9.13 1.31
N GLY A 306 15.53 -8.37 1.78
CA GLY A 306 15.63 -6.93 1.57
C GLY A 306 14.91 -6.09 2.63
N ASN A 307 15.06 -4.78 2.52
CA ASN A 307 14.43 -3.83 3.43
C ASN A 307 12.92 -3.71 3.10
N PRO A 308 12.06 -3.52 4.11
CA PRO A 308 10.64 -3.32 3.86
C PRO A 308 10.37 -2.00 3.15
N SER A 309 9.34 -1.98 2.30
CA SER A 309 8.80 -0.77 1.67
C SER A 309 8.25 0.20 2.71
N ALA A 310 8.03 1.46 2.31
CA ALA A 310 7.39 2.44 3.17
C ALA A 310 5.99 1.97 3.64
N PHE A 311 5.23 1.36 2.72
CA PHE A 311 3.90 0.82 3.01
C PHE A 311 3.93 -0.25 4.10
N ASP A 312 4.76 -1.29 3.97
CA ASP A 312 4.81 -2.38 4.95
C ASP A 312 5.33 -1.92 6.33
N ARG A 313 6.18 -0.88 6.38
CA ARG A 313 6.61 -0.27 7.65
C ARG A 313 5.46 0.44 8.34
N VAL A 314 4.70 1.25 7.59
CA VAL A 314 3.54 1.98 8.13
C VAL A 314 2.45 1.01 8.55
N LEU A 315 2.17 -0.01 7.71
CA LEU A 315 1.21 -1.06 8.00
C LEU A 315 1.56 -1.80 9.28
N GLY A 316 2.81 -2.28 9.40
CA GLY A 316 3.29 -2.94 10.61
C GLY A 316 3.20 -2.04 11.85
N CYS A 317 3.55 -0.75 11.72
CA CYS A 317 3.42 0.20 12.82
C CYS A 317 1.97 0.39 13.30
N ARG A 318 1.03 0.55 12.37
CA ARG A 318 -0.40 0.73 12.68
C ARG A 318 -0.98 -0.53 13.30
N MET A 319 -0.80 -1.67 12.64
CA MET A 319 -1.30 -2.97 13.12
C MET A 319 -0.70 -3.38 14.46
N GLY A 320 0.60 -3.12 14.68
CA GLY A 320 1.28 -3.44 15.93
C GLY A 320 0.77 -2.62 17.12
N ALA A 321 0.50 -1.34 16.91
CA ALA A 321 -0.11 -0.49 17.95
C ALA A 321 -1.54 -0.95 18.27
N GLU A 322 -2.33 -1.19 17.23
CA GLU A 322 -3.72 -1.64 17.33
C GLU A 322 -3.84 -3.01 18.01
N ALA A 323 -2.89 -3.91 17.78
CA ALA A 323 -2.86 -5.22 18.45
C ALA A 323 -2.66 -5.11 19.96
N VAL A 324 -1.86 -4.14 20.41
CA VAL A 324 -1.70 -3.87 21.85
C VAL A 324 -3.01 -3.34 22.42
N MET A 325 -3.68 -2.44 21.70
CA MET A 325 -4.97 -1.90 22.16
C MET A 325 -6.03 -2.99 22.30
N ALA A 326 -6.17 -3.84 21.29
CA ALA A 326 -7.06 -5.00 21.32
C ALA A 326 -6.80 -5.92 22.53
N LEU A 327 -5.54 -6.17 22.87
CA LEU A 327 -5.18 -6.97 24.06
C LEU A 327 -5.52 -6.27 25.37
N MET A 328 -5.37 -4.95 25.43
CA MET A 328 -5.62 -4.20 26.67
C MET A 328 -7.11 -4.07 26.99
N GLU A 329 -7.95 -4.12 25.96
CA GLU A 329 -9.42 -4.10 26.03
C GLU A 329 -10.05 -5.48 26.15
N ALA A 330 -9.29 -6.55 25.92
CA ALA A 330 -9.80 -7.90 25.93
C ALA A 330 -10.34 -8.31 27.33
N THR A 331 -11.51 -8.93 27.32
CA THR A 331 -12.14 -9.60 28.46
C THR A 331 -11.98 -11.13 28.33
N PRO A 332 -12.29 -11.92 29.38
CA PRO A 332 -12.27 -13.39 29.29
C PRO A 332 -13.13 -13.97 28.15
N GLU A 333 -14.23 -13.30 27.81
CA GLU A 333 -15.18 -13.70 26.76
C GLU A 333 -14.75 -13.23 25.37
N THR A 334 -13.79 -12.30 25.29
CA THR A 334 -13.30 -11.78 24.01
C THR A 334 -12.62 -12.90 23.24
N GLU A 335 -13.10 -13.21 22.03
CA GLU A 335 -12.48 -14.20 21.16
C GLU A 335 -11.12 -13.76 20.63
N ALA A 336 -10.32 -14.68 20.06
CA ALA A 336 -9.06 -14.28 19.44
C ALA A 336 -9.36 -13.50 18.15
N CYS A 337 -8.74 -12.34 17.98
CA CYS A 337 -8.90 -11.53 16.79
C CYS A 337 -7.59 -11.38 16.01
N VAL A 338 -7.71 -10.93 14.77
CA VAL A 338 -6.60 -10.56 13.89
C VAL A 338 -6.77 -9.10 13.49
N VAL A 339 -5.69 -8.33 13.59
CA VAL A 339 -5.68 -6.96 13.04
C VAL A 339 -5.35 -7.04 11.56
N THR A 340 -6.23 -6.45 10.76
CA THR A 340 -6.20 -6.52 9.29
C THR A 340 -6.36 -5.13 8.69
N LEU A 341 -6.15 -5.03 7.37
CA LEU A 341 -6.34 -3.80 6.62
C LEU A 341 -7.63 -3.92 5.79
N ASP A 342 -8.52 -2.96 5.96
CA ASP A 342 -9.68 -2.75 5.09
C ASP A 342 -9.61 -1.38 4.43
N GLY A 343 -9.33 -1.36 3.12
CA GLY A 343 -8.97 -0.14 2.40
C GLY A 343 -7.75 0.53 3.04
N ASN A 344 -7.96 1.68 3.67
CA ASN A 344 -6.93 2.44 4.38
C ASN A 344 -7.14 2.48 5.90
N GLN A 345 -7.98 1.60 6.45
CA GLN A 345 -8.29 1.53 7.87
C GLN A 345 -7.85 0.20 8.48
N ALA A 346 -7.24 0.24 9.66
CA ALA A 346 -6.97 -0.96 10.45
C ALA A 346 -8.28 -1.43 11.10
N VAL A 347 -8.58 -2.72 11.03
CA VAL A 347 -9.80 -3.30 11.61
C VAL A 347 -9.48 -4.61 12.35
N ARG A 348 -10.28 -4.93 13.36
CA ARG A 348 -10.14 -6.15 14.17
C ARG A 348 -11.20 -7.16 13.71
N LEU A 349 -10.77 -8.33 13.25
CA LEU A 349 -11.66 -9.39 12.77
C LEU A 349 -11.54 -10.66 13.61
N PRO A 350 -12.61 -11.46 13.76
CA PRO A 350 -12.53 -12.79 14.36
C PRO A 350 -11.53 -13.69 13.64
N LEU A 351 -10.51 -14.16 14.35
CA LEU A 351 -9.39 -14.89 13.76
C LEU A 351 -9.85 -16.17 13.04
N MET A 352 -10.71 -16.95 13.70
CA MET A 352 -11.14 -18.25 13.17
C MET A 352 -12.09 -18.11 11.98
N GLU A 353 -12.81 -17.00 11.87
CA GLU A 353 -13.63 -16.70 10.69
C GLU A 353 -12.75 -16.47 9.45
N CYS A 354 -11.69 -15.65 9.59
CA CYS A 354 -10.70 -15.42 8.54
C CYS A 354 -9.99 -16.71 8.11
N VAL A 355 -9.58 -17.54 9.08
CA VAL A 355 -8.93 -18.84 8.80
C VAL A 355 -9.88 -19.78 8.06
N ARG A 356 -11.16 -19.84 8.46
CA ARG A 356 -12.17 -20.67 7.79
C ARG A 356 -12.38 -20.24 6.34
N ARG A 357 -12.48 -18.93 6.07
CA ARG A 357 -12.58 -18.40 4.70
C ARG A 357 -11.34 -18.72 3.87
N THR A 358 -10.15 -18.62 4.46
CA THR A 358 -8.88 -18.96 3.79
C THR A 358 -8.85 -20.44 3.37
N LYS A 359 -9.26 -21.35 4.26
CA LYS A 359 -9.41 -22.78 3.94
C LYS A 359 -10.47 -23.05 2.88
N ALA A 360 -11.56 -22.28 2.87
CA ALA A 360 -12.60 -22.40 1.85
C ALA A 360 -12.10 -22.05 0.44
N VAL A 361 -11.10 -21.16 0.29
CA VAL A 361 -10.46 -20.90 -1.01
C VAL A 361 -9.73 -22.15 -1.51
N ALA A 362 -8.94 -22.80 -0.64
CA ALA A 362 -8.23 -24.02 -0.99
C ALA A 362 -9.21 -25.15 -1.38
N GLN A 363 -10.31 -25.29 -0.65
CA GLN A 363 -11.37 -26.24 -0.97
C GLN A 363 -12.02 -25.92 -2.33
N ALA A 364 -12.38 -24.66 -2.58
CA ALA A 364 -12.97 -24.26 -3.86
C ALA A 364 -12.04 -24.54 -5.06
N MET A 365 -10.72 -24.34 -4.89
CA MET A 365 -9.74 -24.71 -5.92
C MET A 365 -9.62 -26.23 -6.10
N ALA A 366 -9.65 -27.01 -5.01
CA ALA A 366 -9.64 -28.48 -5.08
C ALA A 366 -10.88 -29.04 -5.78
N ASP A 367 -12.04 -28.44 -5.53
CA ASP A 367 -13.33 -28.76 -6.17
C ASP A 367 -13.45 -28.20 -7.59
N LYS A 368 -12.40 -27.55 -8.11
CA LYS A 368 -12.35 -26.90 -9.43
C LYS A 368 -13.41 -25.81 -9.64
N ASN A 369 -13.88 -25.20 -8.55
CA ASN A 369 -14.77 -24.05 -8.55
C ASN A 369 -13.98 -22.75 -8.52
N TRP A 370 -13.39 -22.40 -9.66
CA TRP A 370 -12.48 -21.26 -9.81
C TRP A 370 -13.16 -19.91 -9.57
N ASP A 371 -14.42 -19.75 -9.99
CA ASP A 371 -15.18 -18.51 -9.80
C ASP A 371 -15.43 -18.24 -8.31
N LEU A 372 -15.74 -19.29 -7.54
CA LEU A 372 -15.84 -19.19 -6.08
C LEU A 372 -14.49 -18.86 -5.44
N ALA A 373 -13.40 -19.48 -5.90
CA ALA A 373 -12.05 -19.18 -5.40
C ALA A 373 -11.69 -17.69 -5.60
N VAL A 374 -11.91 -17.15 -6.79
CA VAL A 374 -11.71 -15.71 -7.10
C VAL A 374 -12.61 -14.83 -6.22
N LYS A 375 -13.87 -15.20 -6.03
CA LYS A 375 -14.81 -14.45 -5.19
C LYS A 375 -14.36 -14.43 -3.71
N LEU A 376 -13.88 -15.57 -3.20
CA LEU A 376 -13.42 -15.71 -1.81
C LEU A 376 -12.11 -14.95 -1.53
N ARG A 377 -11.22 -14.78 -2.54
CA ARG A 377 -10.03 -13.90 -2.45
C ARG A 377 -10.40 -12.42 -2.28
N GLY A 378 -11.62 -12.03 -2.64
CA GLY A 378 -12.17 -10.69 -2.42
C GLY A 378 -12.22 -9.81 -3.65
N LYS A 379 -12.95 -8.69 -3.54
CA LYS A 379 -13.24 -7.74 -4.63
C LYS A 379 -11.95 -7.18 -5.27
N GLY A 380 -10.93 -6.91 -4.46
CA GLY A 380 -9.64 -6.40 -4.93
C GLY A 380 -8.93 -7.36 -5.90
N PHE A 381 -8.90 -8.66 -5.57
CA PHE A 381 -8.31 -9.69 -6.43
C PHE A 381 -9.10 -9.87 -7.73
N ALA A 382 -10.43 -9.99 -7.62
CA ALA A 382 -11.31 -10.16 -8.78
C ALA A 382 -11.16 -8.99 -9.78
N ARG A 383 -11.11 -7.76 -9.27
CA ARG A 383 -10.89 -6.55 -10.07
C ARG A 383 -9.51 -6.55 -10.75
N ASN A 384 -8.45 -6.94 -10.04
CA ASN A 384 -7.11 -7.07 -10.65
C ASN A 384 -7.14 -8.06 -11.83
N LEU A 385 -7.82 -9.20 -11.64
CA LEU A 385 -7.92 -10.24 -12.65
C LEU A 385 -8.68 -9.76 -13.88
N GLU A 386 -9.78 -9.04 -13.68
CA GLU A 386 -10.56 -8.43 -14.75
C GLU A 386 -9.76 -7.39 -15.53
N THR A 387 -9.10 -6.45 -14.83
CA THR A 387 -8.22 -5.45 -15.44
C THR A 387 -7.11 -6.11 -16.25
N TYR A 388 -6.47 -7.16 -15.71
CA TYR A 388 -5.45 -7.93 -16.42
C TYR A 388 -6.01 -8.57 -17.72
N LYS A 389 -7.19 -9.21 -17.65
CA LYS A 389 -7.85 -9.83 -18.82
C LYS A 389 -8.19 -8.83 -19.92
N MET A 390 -8.45 -7.57 -19.57
CA MET A 390 -8.71 -6.49 -20.53
C MET A 390 -7.41 -5.98 -21.17
N LEU A 391 -6.40 -5.67 -20.36
CA LEU A 391 -5.17 -5.01 -20.81
C LEU A 391 -4.19 -5.90 -21.58
N THR A 392 -4.29 -7.22 -21.42
CA THR A 392 -3.36 -8.19 -22.04
C THR A 392 -3.84 -8.72 -23.38
N ARG A 393 -4.93 -8.22 -23.94
CA ARG A 393 -5.39 -8.65 -25.26
C ARG A 393 -4.52 -8.04 -26.36
N LEU A 394 -4.27 -8.81 -27.41
CA LEU A 394 -3.30 -8.51 -28.47
C LEU A 394 -3.74 -7.43 -29.46
N LYS A 395 -5.05 -7.26 -29.58
CA LYS A 395 -5.70 -6.31 -30.47
C LYS A 395 -6.93 -5.77 -29.76
N ALA A 396 -7.35 -4.57 -30.14
CA ALA A 396 -8.72 -4.12 -29.88
C ALA A 396 -9.69 -5.22 -30.36
N PRO A 397 -10.59 -5.75 -29.53
CA PRO A 397 -11.57 -6.71 -29.99
C PRO A 397 -12.73 -5.99 -30.65
N VAL A 398 -12.48 -5.43 -31.83
CA VAL A 398 -13.52 -5.18 -32.81
C VAL A 398 -12.87 -5.05 -34.19
N GLU A 399 -13.26 -5.91 -35.13
CA GLU A 399 -13.50 -5.41 -36.49
C GLU A 399 -14.50 -4.27 -36.36
N TYR A 400 -14.24 -3.12 -36.97
CA TYR A 400 -15.01 -1.88 -36.80
C TYR A 400 -16.53 -2.17 -36.85
N ASP A 401 -17.16 -2.21 -35.68
CA ASP A 401 -18.56 -2.57 -35.55
C ASP A 401 -19.38 -1.29 -35.74
N HIS A 402 -19.97 -1.15 -36.93
CA HIS A 402 -20.81 -0.02 -37.28
C HIS A 402 -22.09 0.10 -36.40
N THR A 403 -22.37 -0.89 -35.55
CA THR A 403 -23.54 -0.89 -34.66
C THR A 403 -23.24 -0.40 -33.23
N LYS A 404 -21.98 -0.10 -32.90
CA LYS A 404 -21.58 0.44 -31.58
C LYS A 404 -21.24 1.93 -31.65
N ASP A 405 -21.55 2.65 -30.58
CA ASP A 405 -21.15 4.05 -30.41
C ASP A 405 -19.63 4.14 -30.29
N HIS A 406 -18.99 4.91 -31.17
CA HIS A 406 -17.56 5.23 -31.13
C HIS A 406 -17.38 6.68 -30.73
N TYR A 407 -16.60 6.94 -29.68
CA TYR A 407 -16.38 8.29 -29.16
C TYR A 407 -14.94 8.75 -29.38
N THR A 408 -14.74 10.07 -29.40
CA THR A 408 -13.40 10.68 -29.41
C THR A 408 -13.07 11.24 -28.02
N LEU A 409 -12.05 10.67 -27.38
CA LEU A 409 -11.60 11.06 -26.05
C LEU A 409 -10.21 11.71 -26.10
N ALA A 410 -9.90 12.55 -25.12
CA ALA A 410 -8.57 13.11 -24.92
C ALA A 410 -8.04 12.82 -23.51
N VAL A 411 -6.72 12.69 -23.38
CA VAL A 411 -6.02 12.59 -22.08
C VAL A 411 -4.86 13.58 -22.02
N MET A 412 -4.69 14.24 -20.88
CA MET A 412 -3.62 15.22 -20.69
C MET A 412 -3.04 15.21 -19.28
N HIS A 413 -1.79 15.66 -19.13
CA HIS A 413 -1.15 15.87 -17.84
C HIS A 413 -1.16 17.34 -17.42
N VAL A 414 -1.46 17.63 -16.15
CA VAL A 414 -1.42 19.00 -15.61
C VAL A 414 -0.76 19.04 -14.23
N GLY A 415 0.21 19.93 -14.03
CA GLY A 415 0.93 20.08 -12.78
C GLY A 415 2.37 19.59 -12.83
N SER A 416 2.83 18.94 -11.77
CA SER A 416 4.17 18.37 -11.67
C SER A 416 4.19 16.92 -12.15
N PRO A 417 5.30 16.44 -12.74
CA PRO A 417 5.43 15.01 -13.03
C PRO A 417 5.34 14.20 -11.73
N SER A 418 4.64 13.06 -11.79
CA SER A 418 4.60 12.09 -10.72
C SER A 418 4.60 10.67 -11.27
N CYS A 419 5.17 9.74 -10.50
CA CYS A 419 5.17 8.34 -10.84
C CYS A 419 3.72 7.79 -10.90
N GLY A 420 3.45 6.89 -11.85
CA GLY A 420 2.11 6.33 -12.08
C GLY A 420 1.27 7.07 -13.13
N MET A 421 1.59 8.32 -13.50
CA MET A 421 0.89 9.06 -14.56
C MET A 421 0.89 8.31 -15.90
N ASN A 422 2.06 7.81 -16.32
CA ASN A 422 2.20 7.07 -17.59
C ASN A 422 1.44 5.73 -17.56
N ALA A 423 1.38 5.05 -16.42
CA ALA A 423 0.60 3.83 -16.24
C ALA A 423 -0.91 4.10 -16.40
N ALA A 424 -1.40 5.23 -15.85
CA ALA A 424 -2.78 5.68 -16.03
C ALA A 424 -3.10 6.02 -17.48
N VAL A 425 -2.24 6.77 -18.19
CA VAL A 425 -2.42 7.05 -19.61
C VAL A 425 -2.50 5.77 -20.43
N ARG A 426 -1.56 4.85 -20.22
CA ARG A 426 -1.54 3.58 -20.96
C ARG A 426 -2.82 2.79 -20.76
N SER A 427 -3.25 2.63 -19.51
CA SER A 427 -4.46 1.88 -19.20
C SER A 427 -5.69 2.54 -19.82
N PHE A 428 -5.80 3.86 -19.72
CA PHE A 428 -6.87 4.63 -20.36
C PHE A 428 -6.89 4.43 -21.88
N VAL A 429 -5.76 4.67 -22.55
CA VAL A 429 -5.62 4.56 -24.01
C VAL A 429 -5.97 3.15 -24.49
N ARG A 430 -5.40 2.10 -23.88
CA ARG A 430 -5.67 0.72 -24.30
C ARG A 430 -7.13 0.31 -24.10
N ASN A 431 -7.77 0.72 -23.00
CA ASN A 431 -9.18 0.41 -22.75
C ASN A 431 -10.14 1.18 -23.67
N CYS A 432 -9.83 2.43 -24.03
CA CYS A 432 -10.60 3.17 -25.05
C CYS A 432 -10.46 2.52 -26.43
N ILE A 433 -9.22 2.25 -26.88
CA ILE A 433 -8.97 1.60 -28.18
C ILE A 433 -9.66 0.22 -28.24
N TYR A 434 -9.65 -0.53 -27.13
CA TYR A 434 -10.35 -1.80 -27.00
C TYR A 434 -11.86 -1.68 -27.31
N ARG A 435 -12.48 -0.56 -26.94
CA ARG A 435 -13.91 -0.32 -27.19
C ARG A 435 -14.21 0.14 -28.62
N GLY A 436 -13.19 0.51 -29.40
CA GLY A 436 -13.33 1.15 -30.70
C GLY A 436 -13.20 2.68 -30.66
N ASP A 437 -12.99 3.26 -29.47
CA ASP A 437 -12.92 4.70 -29.30
C ASP A 437 -11.61 5.30 -29.83
N LYS A 438 -11.68 6.52 -30.35
CA LYS A 438 -10.53 7.30 -30.81
C LYS A 438 -9.94 8.08 -29.64
N VAL A 439 -8.62 8.03 -29.43
CA VAL A 439 -7.98 8.72 -28.29
C VAL A 439 -6.87 9.65 -28.73
N TYR A 440 -6.89 10.88 -28.22
CA TYR A 440 -5.81 11.85 -28.35
C TYR A 440 -5.03 12.01 -27.04
N GLY A 441 -3.71 11.97 -27.11
CA GLY A 441 -2.82 12.44 -26.05
C GLY A 441 -2.49 13.90 -26.29
N VAL A 442 -2.88 14.77 -25.35
CA VAL A 442 -2.57 16.21 -25.42
C VAL A 442 -1.16 16.43 -24.86
N CYS A 443 -0.24 16.91 -25.70
CA CYS A 443 1.14 17.12 -25.31
C CYS A 443 1.32 18.48 -24.63
N ASP A 444 2.03 18.55 -23.49
CA ASP A 444 2.30 19.79 -22.73
C ASP A 444 1.07 20.43 -22.06
N GLY A 445 0.08 19.61 -21.71
CA GLY A 445 -1.09 20.01 -20.92
C GLY A 445 -1.96 21.07 -21.59
N VAL A 446 -2.40 22.07 -20.81
CA VAL A 446 -3.33 23.12 -21.25
C VAL A 446 -2.78 23.93 -22.43
N LEU A 447 -1.48 24.26 -22.40
CA LEU A 447 -0.82 24.98 -23.50
C LEU A 447 -0.84 24.15 -24.79
N GLY A 448 -0.62 22.84 -24.65
CA GLY A 448 -0.76 21.87 -25.72
C GLY A 448 -2.14 21.86 -26.36
N LEU A 449 -3.17 21.78 -25.51
CA LEU A 449 -4.56 21.77 -25.95
C LEU A 449 -4.89 23.05 -26.72
N MET A 450 -4.51 24.20 -26.18
CA MET A 450 -4.73 25.52 -26.77
C MET A 450 -4.02 25.69 -28.12
N THR A 451 -2.80 25.15 -28.26
CA THR A 451 -2.01 25.21 -29.50
C THR A 451 -2.35 24.10 -30.50
N GLY A 452 -3.21 23.15 -30.13
CA GLY A 452 -3.58 22.02 -30.98
C GLY A 452 -2.52 20.91 -31.07
N LYS A 453 -1.62 20.80 -30.09
CA LYS A 453 -0.57 19.78 -30.02
C LYS A 453 -1.12 18.44 -29.50
N LEU A 454 -2.03 17.84 -30.26
CA LEU A 454 -2.67 16.56 -29.95
C LEU A 454 -2.05 15.44 -30.79
N LYS A 455 -1.66 14.35 -30.14
CA LYS A 455 -1.15 13.14 -30.80
C LYS A 455 -2.26 12.08 -30.80
N LEU A 456 -2.59 11.55 -31.98
CA LEU A 456 -3.47 10.38 -32.06
C LEU A 456 -2.75 9.18 -31.43
N MET A 457 -3.36 8.55 -30.45
CA MET A 457 -2.80 7.42 -29.72
C MET A 457 -3.25 6.11 -30.37
N ASP A 458 -2.29 5.20 -30.55
CA ASP A 458 -2.53 3.84 -31.00
C ASP A 458 -2.05 2.83 -29.94
N TRP A 459 -2.31 1.54 -30.17
CA TRP A 459 -1.96 0.49 -29.22
C TRP A 459 -0.45 0.46 -28.89
N PRO A 460 0.47 0.54 -29.88
CA PRO A 460 1.91 0.56 -29.60
C PRO A 460 2.41 1.84 -28.91
N SER A 461 1.75 2.99 -29.12
CA SER A 461 2.22 4.31 -28.64
C SER A 461 2.43 4.42 -27.13
N VAL A 462 1.76 3.56 -26.35
CA VAL A 462 1.80 3.53 -24.88
C VAL A 462 2.47 2.26 -24.33
N THR A 463 3.15 1.48 -25.17
CA THR A 463 3.83 0.26 -24.75
C THR A 463 5.08 0.58 -23.93
N GLY A 464 5.25 -0.12 -22.81
CA GLY A 464 6.37 0.10 -21.89
C GLY A 464 6.21 1.31 -20.97
N TRP A 465 5.07 2.02 -21.03
CA TRP A 465 4.83 3.22 -20.22
C TRP A 465 4.56 2.91 -18.74
N VAL A 466 4.13 1.68 -18.37
CA VAL A 466 3.83 1.35 -16.97
C VAL A 466 5.05 1.51 -16.07
N ALA A 467 6.22 1.09 -16.54
CA ALA A 467 7.45 1.09 -15.76
C ALA A 467 8.16 2.46 -15.71
N GLN A 468 7.61 3.49 -16.35
CA GLN A 468 8.32 4.74 -16.59
C GLN A 468 7.83 5.84 -15.66
N GLY A 469 8.77 6.49 -14.97
CA GLY A 469 8.50 7.71 -14.22
C GLY A 469 8.29 8.92 -15.14
N GLY A 470 8.10 10.09 -14.53
CA GLY A 470 7.89 11.33 -15.28
C GLY A 470 6.52 11.41 -15.97
N ALA A 471 6.45 12.21 -17.03
CA ALA A 471 5.21 12.55 -17.73
C ALA A 471 5.46 12.56 -19.25
N TYR A 472 5.17 11.46 -19.95
CA TYR A 472 5.54 11.30 -21.37
C TYR A 472 4.74 12.19 -22.32
N LEU A 473 3.53 12.58 -21.94
CA LEU A 473 2.78 13.62 -22.65
C LEU A 473 3.33 15.03 -22.38
N GLY A 474 4.30 15.20 -21.47
CA GLY A 474 4.72 16.52 -20.99
C GLY A 474 3.67 17.14 -20.06
N THR A 475 4.13 17.96 -19.12
CA THR A 475 3.24 18.63 -18.15
C THR A 475 3.75 20.01 -17.78
N LYS A 476 2.84 20.90 -17.40
CA LYS A 476 3.11 22.28 -16.97
C LYS A 476 2.20 22.65 -15.80
N ARG A 477 2.69 23.55 -14.93
CA ARG A 477 1.98 24.05 -13.73
C ARG A 477 1.17 25.32 -14.02
N ALA A 478 0.39 25.34 -15.09
CA ALA A 478 -0.41 26.51 -15.45
C ALA A 478 -1.85 26.06 -15.77
N PRO A 479 -2.83 26.35 -14.89
CA PRO A 479 -4.23 26.20 -15.25
C PRO A 479 -4.63 27.21 -16.34
N PRO A 480 -5.71 26.95 -17.10
CA PRO A 480 -6.20 27.85 -18.12
C PRO A 480 -6.70 29.16 -17.50
N LYS A 481 -6.45 30.27 -18.18
CA LYS A 481 -7.04 31.58 -17.89
C LYS A 481 -8.32 31.81 -18.72
N ASP A 482 -9.18 32.70 -18.26
CA ASP A 482 -10.46 32.99 -18.92
C ASP A 482 -10.32 33.46 -20.38
N ASP A 483 -9.27 34.24 -20.69
CA ASP A 483 -8.95 34.72 -22.04
C ASP A 483 -8.50 33.60 -22.99
N GLN A 484 -8.09 32.45 -22.45
CA GLN A 484 -7.63 31.29 -23.21
C GLN A 484 -8.77 30.30 -23.55
N LEU A 485 -9.91 30.40 -22.86
CA LEU A 485 -11.05 29.49 -23.04
C LEU A 485 -11.61 29.46 -24.46
N PRO A 486 -11.77 30.60 -25.18
CA PRO A 486 -12.27 30.57 -26.56
C PRO A 486 -11.39 29.72 -27.49
N GLN A 487 -10.06 29.82 -27.34
CA GLN A 487 -9.11 29.07 -28.15
C GLN A 487 -9.13 27.58 -27.80
N ILE A 488 -9.25 27.23 -26.52
CA ILE A 488 -9.40 25.84 -26.08
C ILE A 488 -10.70 25.23 -26.61
N ALA A 489 -11.82 25.95 -26.51
CA ALA A 489 -13.12 25.52 -27.04
C ALA A 489 -13.03 25.26 -28.55
N GLN A 490 -12.40 26.17 -29.32
CA GLN A 490 -12.16 25.97 -30.74
C GLN A 490 -11.39 24.67 -31.02
N LYS A 491 -10.37 24.35 -30.22
CA LYS A 491 -9.59 23.11 -30.39
C LYS A 491 -10.36 21.85 -29.97
N LEU A 492 -11.17 21.90 -28.93
CA LEU A 492 -12.06 20.79 -28.59
C LEU A 492 -13.00 20.45 -29.76
N LYS A 493 -13.56 21.48 -30.40
CA LYS A 493 -14.40 21.33 -31.61
C LYS A 493 -13.64 20.81 -32.82
N GLU A 494 -12.47 21.39 -33.12
CA GLU A 494 -11.63 21.02 -34.26
C GLU A 494 -11.23 19.54 -34.24
N PHE A 495 -10.91 19.02 -33.06
CA PHE A 495 -10.54 17.60 -32.89
C PHE A 495 -11.72 16.69 -32.55
N GLY A 496 -12.92 17.25 -32.40
CA GLY A 496 -14.15 16.51 -32.09
C GLY A 496 -14.11 15.82 -30.72
N ILE A 497 -13.46 16.42 -29.71
CA ILE A 497 -13.30 15.81 -28.39
C ILE A 497 -14.65 15.76 -27.67
N GLN A 498 -15.10 14.55 -27.31
CA GLN A 498 -16.36 14.28 -26.62
C GLN A 498 -16.18 13.96 -25.14
N ALA A 499 -14.96 13.68 -24.68
CA ALA A 499 -14.63 13.50 -23.27
C ALA A 499 -13.15 13.80 -22.99
N LEU A 500 -12.84 14.29 -21.79
CA LEU A 500 -11.49 14.70 -21.41
C LEU A 500 -11.07 14.11 -20.05
N LEU A 501 -9.96 13.37 -20.06
CA LEU A 501 -9.27 12.90 -18.86
C LEU A 501 -8.09 13.82 -18.52
N ILE A 502 -8.09 14.35 -17.30
CA ILE A 502 -6.99 15.11 -16.73
C ILE A 502 -6.25 14.21 -15.74
N ILE A 503 -4.92 14.13 -15.82
CA ILE A 503 -4.10 13.44 -14.82
C ILE A 503 -3.16 14.46 -14.22
N GLY A 504 -3.30 14.77 -12.94
CA GLY A 504 -2.58 15.92 -12.41
C GLY A 504 -2.70 16.20 -10.93
N GLY A 505 -1.94 17.19 -10.50
CA GLY A 505 -1.98 17.71 -9.14
C GLY A 505 -3.05 18.77 -8.96
N PHE A 506 -2.83 19.71 -8.04
CA PHE A 506 -3.82 20.73 -7.70
C PHE A 506 -4.14 21.66 -8.89
N GLU A 507 -3.17 21.93 -9.77
CA GLU A 507 -3.41 22.65 -11.03
C GLU A 507 -4.35 21.88 -11.97
N GLY A 508 -4.32 20.54 -11.95
CA GLY A 508 -5.27 19.71 -12.69
C GLY A 508 -6.69 19.88 -12.14
N TYR A 509 -6.83 19.95 -10.81
CA TYR A 509 -8.11 20.19 -10.15
C TYR A 509 -8.67 21.58 -10.49
N GLN A 510 -7.83 22.61 -10.40
CA GLN A 510 -8.19 23.96 -10.85
C GLN A 510 -8.58 23.99 -12.32
N THR A 511 -7.87 23.26 -13.18
CA THR A 511 -8.21 23.15 -14.61
C THR A 511 -9.58 22.50 -14.82
N GLY A 512 -9.89 21.42 -14.10
CA GLY A 512 -11.20 20.77 -14.12
C GLY A 512 -12.33 21.71 -13.68
N LEU A 513 -12.11 22.48 -12.61
CA LEU A 513 -13.05 23.51 -12.15
C LEU A 513 -13.29 24.62 -13.18
N VAL A 514 -12.22 25.13 -13.79
CA VAL A 514 -12.34 26.18 -14.82
C VAL A 514 -13.12 25.66 -16.03
N PHE A 515 -12.83 24.45 -16.51
CA PHE A 515 -13.58 23.84 -17.61
C PHE A 515 -15.04 23.55 -17.24
N CYS A 516 -15.32 23.16 -16.00
CA CYS A 516 -16.69 22.99 -15.51
C CYS A 516 -17.47 24.31 -15.56
N LYS A 517 -16.87 25.42 -15.10
CA LYS A 517 -17.48 26.77 -15.17
C LYS A 517 -17.64 27.25 -16.61
N ALA A 518 -16.72 26.88 -17.50
CA ALA A 518 -16.75 27.28 -18.90
C ALA A 518 -17.96 26.70 -19.68
N ARG A 519 -18.63 25.67 -19.16
CA ARG A 519 -19.88 25.09 -19.72
C ARG A 519 -21.02 26.09 -19.86
N GLU A 520 -21.04 27.14 -19.05
CA GLU A 520 -22.05 28.21 -19.15
C GLU A 520 -21.85 29.09 -20.39
N LYS A 521 -20.61 29.19 -20.88
CA LYS A 521 -20.21 30.12 -21.95
C LYS A 521 -19.96 29.43 -23.29
N PHE A 522 -19.50 28.18 -23.29
CA PHE A 522 -19.15 27.46 -24.51
C PHE A 522 -19.74 26.05 -24.49
N ASP A 523 -20.40 25.67 -25.58
CA ASP A 523 -21.00 24.34 -25.74
C ASP A 523 -19.95 23.24 -25.82
N GLU A 524 -18.75 23.56 -26.29
CA GLU A 524 -17.63 22.63 -26.44
C GLU A 524 -17.10 22.06 -25.10
N PHE A 525 -17.37 22.72 -23.97
CA PHE A 525 -17.04 22.19 -22.64
C PHE A 525 -18.15 21.33 -22.02
N LYS A 526 -19.32 21.21 -22.67
CA LYS A 526 -20.45 20.36 -22.24
C LYS A 526 -20.18 18.88 -22.56
N ILE A 527 -18.99 18.42 -22.19
CA ILE A 527 -18.49 17.05 -22.35
C ILE A 527 -18.18 16.48 -20.96
N PRO A 528 -18.22 15.14 -20.77
CA PRO A 528 -17.71 14.52 -19.57
C PRO A 528 -16.23 14.85 -19.34
N ILE A 529 -15.89 15.30 -18.13
CA ILE A 529 -14.53 15.62 -17.70
C ILE A 529 -14.25 14.83 -16.42
N ALA A 530 -13.17 14.05 -16.41
CA ALA A 530 -12.72 13.37 -15.20
C ALA A 530 -11.27 13.74 -14.89
N MET A 531 -10.90 13.73 -13.61
CA MET A 531 -9.52 13.89 -13.18
C MET A 531 -9.04 12.71 -12.35
N ILE A 532 -7.85 12.18 -12.67
CA ILE A 532 -7.09 11.29 -11.81
C ILE A 532 -6.08 12.12 -11.01
N PRO A 533 -6.13 12.11 -9.67
CA PRO A 533 -5.21 12.85 -8.82
C PRO A 533 -3.80 12.24 -8.87
N ALA A 534 -2.81 13.07 -9.20
CA ALA A 534 -1.43 12.67 -9.44
C ALA A 534 -0.46 13.76 -8.96
N THR A 535 0.16 13.52 -7.81
CA THR A 535 1.11 14.42 -7.13
C THR A 535 1.83 13.64 -6.04
N ILE A 536 3.08 13.97 -5.75
CA ILE A 536 3.81 13.38 -4.63
C ILE A 536 3.27 13.87 -3.28
N SER A 537 2.69 15.07 -3.23
CA SER A 537 2.30 15.74 -1.98
C SER A 537 1.04 15.17 -1.35
N ASN A 538 0.24 14.42 -2.11
CA ASN A 538 -1.07 13.92 -1.69
C ASN A 538 -1.99 15.03 -1.13
N ASN A 539 -2.02 16.17 -1.83
CA ASN A 539 -2.69 17.40 -1.40
C ASN A 539 -3.98 17.70 -2.19
N ILE A 540 -4.61 16.67 -2.76
CA ILE A 540 -5.80 16.83 -3.60
C ILE A 540 -7.04 16.42 -2.80
N PRO A 541 -8.10 17.25 -2.75
CA PRO A 541 -9.36 16.87 -2.11
C PRO A 541 -10.04 15.72 -2.86
N GLY A 542 -10.88 14.96 -2.15
CA GLY A 542 -11.67 13.87 -2.72
C GLY A 542 -10.92 12.54 -2.91
N THR A 543 -9.67 12.42 -2.47
CA THR A 543 -8.90 11.17 -2.51
C THR A 543 -8.02 11.01 -1.28
N GLU A 544 -7.82 9.77 -0.84
CA GLU A 544 -6.83 9.43 0.19
C GLU A 544 -5.43 9.22 -0.40
N PHE A 545 -5.34 8.85 -1.68
CA PHE A 545 -4.07 8.62 -2.36
C PHE A 545 -4.07 9.26 -3.75
N SER A 546 -2.99 9.97 -4.07
CA SER A 546 -2.68 10.47 -5.40
C SER A 546 -1.52 9.70 -6.01
N LEU A 547 -1.52 9.53 -7.34
CA LEU A 547 -0.43 8.85 -8.04
C LEU A 547 0.91 9.54 -7.80
N GLY A 548 1.90 8.75 -7.38
CA GLY A 548 3.28 9.15 -7.13
C GLY A 548 3.59 9.37 -5.66
N CYS A 549 2.59 9.39 -4.78
CA CYS A 549 2.83 9.61 -3.36
C CYS A 549 3.54 8.41 -2.70
N ASP A 550 3.24 7.17 -3.12
CA ASP A 550 3.90 5.98 -2.58
C ASP A 550 5.36 5.88 -3.05
N THR A 551 5.62 6.21 -4.33
CA THR A 551 6.99 6.32 -4.85
C THR A 551 7.79 7.34 -4.06
N ALA A 552 7.23 8.52 -3.82
CA ALA A 552 7.90 9.55 -3.02
C ALA A 552 8.18 9.10 -1.59
N LEU A 553 7.23 8.41 -0.94
CA LEU A 553 7.43 7.87 0.40
C LEU A 553 8.56 6.85 0.46
N ASN A 554 8.67 5.97 -0.53
CA ASN A 554 9.75 4.98 -0.58
C ASN A 554 11.11 5.66 -0.77
N GLU A 555 11.23 6.65 -1.64
CA GLU A 555 12.47 7.44 -1.82
C GLU A 555 12.89 8.14 -0.52
N ILE A 556 11.97 8.81 0.16
CA ILE A 556 12.25 9.48 1.45
C ILE A 556 12.65 8.45 2.51
N THR A 557 11.97 7.31 2.55
CA THR A 557 12.22 6.25 3.53
C THR A 557 13.60 5.62 3.33
N GLU A 558 13.99 5.36 2.08
CA GLU A 558 15.32 4.83 1.75
C GLU A 558 16.42 5.84 2.09
N ILE A 559 16.19 7.13 1.80
CA ILE A 559 17.12 8.20 2.19
C ILE A 559 17.24 8.28 3.72
N CYS A 560 16.13 8.17 4.46
CA CYS A 560 16.14 8.09 5.92
C CYS A 560 17.00 6.90 6.41
N ASP A 561 16.96 5.76 5.72
CA ASP A 561 17.77 4.59 6.07
C ASP A 561 19.27 4.82 5.85
N ARG A 562 19.65 5.38 4.69
CA ARG A 562 21.05 5.73 4.37
C ARG A 562 21.60 6.76 5.35
N ILE A 563 20.80 7.77 5.68
CA ILE A 563 21.15 8.80 6.68
C ILE A 563 21.29 8.19 8.07
N ARG A 564 20.38 7.29 8.46
CA ARG A 564 20.44 6.59 9.74
C ARG A 564 21.74 5.80 9.87
N GLN A 565 22.15 5.09 8.81
CA GLN A 565 23.41 4.36 8.77
C GLN A 565 24.61 5.32 8.95
N SER A 566 24.61 6.47 8.28
CA SER A 566 25.63 7.51 8.46
C SER A 566 25.69 8.02 9.90
N ALA A 567 24.52 8.31 10.51
CA ALA A 567 24.42 8.78 11.89
C ALA A 567 24.97 7.76 12.90
N GLN A 568 24.71 6.46 12.68
CA GLN A 568 25.24 5.38 13.52
C GLN A 568 26.77 5.28 13.44
N GLY A 569 27.37 5.51 12.27
CA GLY A 569 28.82 5.44 12.08
C GLY A 569 29.60 6.50 12.88
N THR A 570 29.08 7.73 12.94
CA THR A 570 29.76 8.83 13.66
C THR A 570 29.39 8.92 15.14
N LYS A 571 28.34 8.21 15.56
CA LYS A 571 27.69 8.27 16.89
C LYS A 571 27.20 9.68 17.26
N ARG A 572 26.17 9.76 18.10
CA ARG A 572 25.58 11.00 18.64
C ARG A 572 25.34 12.07 17.58
N ARG A 573 24.56 11.72 16.54
CA ARG A 573 24.23 12.62 15.44
C ARG A 573 22.73 12.70 15.18
N VAL A 574 22.24 13.92 15.00
CA VAL A 574 20.87 14.26 14.61
C VAL A 574 20.87 14.73 13.17
N PHE A 575 19.90 14.26 12.39
CA PHE A 575 19.63 14.77 11.05
C PHE A 575 18.25 15.42 10.98
N ILE A 576 18.19 16.61 10.39
CA ILE A 576 16.96 17.29 10.00
C ILE A 576 16.79 17.12 8.51
N ILE A 577 15.75 16.41 8.11
CA ILE A 577 15.47 16.06 6.72
C ILE A 577 14.31 16.90 6.23
N GLU A 578 14.54 17.73 5.22
CA GLU A 578 13.49 18.49 4.57
C GLU A 578 12.83 17.66 3.47
N THR A 579 11.51 17.46 3.61
CA THR A 579 10.65 16.84 2.59
C THR A 579 9.88 17.90 1.82
N MET A 580 9.53 17.58 0.58
CA MET A 580 8.56 18.36 -0.19
C MET A 580 7.15 18.17 0.38
N GLY A 581 6.17 18.80 -0.26
CA GLY A 581 4.75 18.61 0.02
C GLY A 581 3.94 19.90 -0.13
N GLY A 582 4.59 21.03 -0.43
CA GLY A 582 3.99 22.35 -0.22
C GLY A 582 3.52 22.45 1.23
N PHE A 583 2.31 22.95 1.43
CA PHE A 583 1.68 23.03 2.75
C PHE A 583 1.07 21.70 3.25
N CYS A 584 1.20 20.60 2.49
CA CYS A 584 0.73 19.28 2.92
C CYS A 584 1.85 18.49 3.62
N GLY A 585 1.64 18.19 4.90
CA GLY A 585 2.55 17.44 5.77
C GLY A 585 2.55 15.92 5.57
N TYR A 586 1.86 15.39 4.55
CA TYR A 586 1.71 13.95 4.30
C TYR A 586 3.06 13.23 4.25
N LEU A 587 3.96 13.71 3.38
CA LEU A 587 5.27 13.09 3.17
C LEU A 587 6.11 13.11 4.45
N ALA A 588 6.18 14.25 5.14
CA ALA A 588 6.92 14.38 6.39
C ALA A 588 6.38 13.44 7.49
N THR A 589 5.05 13.32 7.59
CA THR A 589 4.40 12.49 8.62
C THR A 589 4.55 11.01 8.33
N VAL A 590 4.13 10.56 7.14
CA VAL A 590 4.10 9.13 6.81
C VAL A 590 5.50 8.58 6.62
N ALA A 591 6.41 9.32 5.97
CA ALA A 591 7.82 8.92 5.91
C ALA A 591 8.50 9.01 7.28
N GLY A 592 8.04 9.91 8.17
CA GLY A 592 8.52 9.98 9.55
C GLY A 592 8.16 8.72 10.33
N LEU A 593 6.93 8.23 10.17
CA LEU A 593 6.48 6.96 10.74
C LEU A 593 7.25 5.77 10.16
N ALA A 594 7.37 5.69 8.83
CA ALA A 594 8.12 4.63 8.12
C ALA A 594 9.63 4.65 8.44
N GLY A 595 10.20 5.84 8.60
CA GLY A 595 11.60 6.07 8.94
C GLY A 595 11.91 5.90 10.43
N GLY A 596 10.89 5.78 11.29
CA GLY A 596 11.05 5.77 12.74
C GLY A 596 11.74 7.05 13.25
N ALA A 597 11.27 8.18 12.74
CA ALA A 597 11.67 9.52 13.11
C ALA A 597 11.26 9.84 14.56
N ASP A 598 11.99 10.78 15.13
CA ASP A 598 11.82 11.26 16.50
C ASP A 598 10.85 12.46 16.55
N ALA A 599 10.78 13.24 15.47
CA ALA A 599 9.79 14.29 15.28
C ALA A 599 9.52 14.50 13.78
N ALA A 600 8.34 15.05 13.47
CA ALA A 600 7.96 15.47 12.13
C ALA A 600 7.22 16.81 12.19
N TYR A 601 7.80 17.88 11.63
CA TYR A 601 7.21 19.22 11.64
C TYR A 601 6.48 19.49 10.32
N ILE A 602 5.24 19.96 10.43
CA ILE A 602 4.31 20.15 9.31
C ILE A 602 3.57 21.49 9.45
N PHE A 603 2.87 21.91 8.40
CA PHE A 603 2.15 23.19 8.38
C PHE A 603 0.85 23.14 9.19
N GLU A 604 0.19 21.98 9.14
CA GLU A 604 -1.11 21.70 9.75
C GLU A 604 -1.04 21.70 11.28
N GLU A 605 0.12 21.36 11.85
CA GLU A 605 0.36 21.33 13.28
C GLU A 605 1.29 22.49 13.66
N LYS A 606 0.74 23.53 14.30
CA LYS A 606 1.54 24.69 14.71
C LYS A 606 2.53 24.30 15.80
N PHE A 607 3.77 24.76 15.66
CA PHE A 607 4.84 24.57 16.62
C PHE A 607 5.61 25.88 16.82
N ASN A 608 6.24 26.01 17.97
CA ASN A 608 7.03 27.17 18.37
C ASN A 608 8.39 26.76 18.93
N ILE A 609 9.19 27.74 19.36
CA ILE A 609 10.54 27.51 19.86
C ILE A 609 10.60 26.61 21.10
N LYS A 610 9.55 26.60 21.94
CA LYS A 610 9.49 25.72 23.13
C LYS A 610 9.38 24.26 22.72
N ASP A 611 8.59 23.96 21.69
CA ASP A 611 8.43 22.60 21.17
C ASP A 611 9.75 22.10 20.58
N LEU A 612 10.43 22.95 19.79
CA LEU A 612 11.75 22.65 19.25
C LEU A 612 12.78 22.37 20.36
N ASN A 613 12.77 23.19 21.41
CA ASN A 613 13.67 23.01 22.54
C ASN A 613 13.35 21.72 23.33
N GLN A 614 12.06 21.38 23.48
CA GLN A 614 11.65 20.13 24.11
C GLN A 614 12.15 18.91 23.32
N ASP A 615 12.10 18.96 21.98
CA ASP A 615 12.66 17.93 21.11
C ASP A 615 14.18 17.80 21.25
N VAL A 616 14.91 18.92 21.40
CA VAL A 616 16.36 18.90 21.70
C VAL A 616 16.63 18.16 23.01
N ILE A 617 15.91 18.51 24.08
CA ILE A 617 16.06 17.90 25.41
C ILE A 617 15.71 16.41 25.36
N ALA A 618 14.62 16.04 24.69
CA ALA A 618 14.21 14.66 24.52
C ALA A 618 15.28 13.85 23.77
N MET A 619 15.87 14.42 22.71
CA MET A 619 16.97 13.77 21.99
C MET A 619 18.23 13.61 22.84
N ALA A 620 18.62 14.64 23.60
CA ALA A 620 19.74 14.55 24.53
C ALA A 620 19.57 13.41 25.54
N ALA A 621 18.39 13.30 26.17
CA ALA A 621 18.05 12.23 27.10
C ALA A 621 18.07 10.84 26.43
N LYS A 622 17.53 10.75 25.21
CA LYS A 622 17.55 9.50 24.44
C LYS A 622 18.98 9.04 24.12
N MET A 623 19.91 9.98 23.90
CA MET A 623 21.31 9.67 23.64
C MET A 623 22.10 9.25 24.88
N SER A 624 21.73 9.73 26.06
CA SER A 624 22.31 9.24 27.32
C SER A 624 21.83 7.83 27.67
N GLU A 625 20.60 7.48 27.31
CA GLU A 625 20.00 6.13 27.45
C GLU A 625 20.50 5.09 26.42
N GLY A 626 21.49 5.45 25.58
CA GLY A 626 22.17 4.53 24.68
C GLY A 626 21.73 4.57 23.21
N VAL A 627 20.77 5.42 22.82
CA VAL A 627 20.40 5.59 21.40
C VAL A 627 21.30 6.61 20.72
N GLN A 628 22.15 6.20 19.80
CA GLN A 628 23.21 7.07 19.27
C GLN A 628 22.79 7.96 18.07
N ARG A 629 21.50 8.08 17.76
CA ARG A 629 21.01 8.83 16.59
C ARG A 629 19.69 9.57 16.85
N GLY A 630 19.51 10.69 16.16
CA GLY A 630 18.26 11.44 16.05
C GLY A 630 17.86 11.63 14.58
N LEU A 631 16.57 11.57 14.29
CA LEU A 631 16.02 11.76 12.96
C LEU A 631 14.78 12.66 13.05
N ILE A 632 14.83 13.83 12.43
CA ILE A 632 13.72 14.77 12.34
C ILE A 632 13.33 14.90 10.87
N LEU A 633 12.03 14.84 10.57
CA LEU A 633 11.52 15.28 9.28
C LEU A 633 10.87 16.65 9.42
N ARG A 634 11.00 17.48 8.38
CA ARG A 634 10.38 18.80 8.29
C ARG A 634 9.81 18.96 6.88
N ASN A 635 8.53 19.25 6.78
CA ASN A 635 7.94 19.67 5.51
C ASN A 635 8.47 21.07 5.12
N GLU A 636 8.71 21.29 3.82
CA GLU A 636 9.31 22.52 3.27
C GLU A 636 8.56 23.80 3.64
N SER A 637 7.22 23.73 3.79
CA SER A 637 6.35 24.85 4.14
C SER A 637 5.80 24.76 5.57
N ALA A 638 6.40 23.94 6.44
CA ALA A 638 5.94 23.75 7.82
C ALA A 638 5.88 25.08 8.60
N ASN A 639 6.89 25.93 8.42
CA ASN A 639 6.94 27.29 8.96
C ASN A 639 7.94 28.13 8.16
N LEU A 640 7.62 29.41 7.94
CA LEU A 640 8.47 30.34 7.20
C LEU A 640 9.76 30.70 7.95
N ASN A 641 9.68 30.89 9.26
CA ASN A 641 10.78 31.35 10.11
C ASN A 641 11.59 30.18 10.68
N TYR A 642 10.89 29.12 11.11
CA TYR A 642 11.54 27.88 11.58
C TYR A 642 11.87 26.97 10.39
N ASN A 643 12.73 27.48 9.50
CA ASN A 643 13.22 26.73 8.35
C ASN A 643 14.33 25.74 8.74
N THR A 644 14.73 24.90 7.80
CA THR A 644 15.71 23.83 8.04
C THR A 644 17.06 24.35 8.52
N ASP A 645 17.53 25.49 8.00
CA ASP A 645 18.79 26.12 8.43
C ASP A 645 18.69 26.64 9.87
N PHE A 646 17.60 27.34 10.21
CA PHE A 646 17.34 27.79 11.58
C PHE A 646 17.33 26.62 12.56
N MET A 647 16.56 25.57 12.25
CA MET A 647 16.48 24.39 13.11
C MET A 647 17.84 23.70 13.23
N GLN A 648 18.61 23.59 12.14
CA GLN A 648 19.94 22.99 12.20
C GLN A 648 20.89 23.76 13.13
N ARG A 649 20.84 25.10 13.10
CA ARG A 649 21.65 25.95 13.98
C ARG A 649 21.21 25.82 15.43
N LEU A 650 19.91 25.88 15.70
CA LEU A 650 19.34 25.70 17.02
C LEU A 650 19.76 24.35 17.64
N PHE A 651 19.51 23.24 16.92
CA PHE A 651 19.88 21.91 17.40
C PHE A 651 21.39 21.72 17.53
N SER A 652 22.19 22.42 16.72
CA SER A 652 23.66 22.39 16.85
C SER A 652 24.16 23.14 18.08
N GLU A 653 23.53 24.28 18.41
CA GLU A 653 23.91 25.13 19.54
C GLU A 653 23.47 24.50 20.86
N GLU A 654 22.17 24.19 20.99
CA GLU A 654 21.59 23.63 22.21
C GLU A 654 22.05 22.18 22.46
N GLY A 655 22.44 21.47 21.39
CA GLY A 655 23.01 20.12 21.45
C GLY A 655 24.50 20.07 21.76
N LYS A 656 25.20 21.22 21.93
CA LYS A 656 26.67 21.25 22.11
C LYS A 656 27.12 20.35 23.26
N GLY A 657 28.17 19.57 22.99
CA GLY A 657 28.71 18.59 23.94
C GLY A 657 27.90 17.29 24.07
N LEU A 658 26.67 17.25 23.55
CA LEU A 658 25.77 16.10 23.61
C LEU A 658 25.68 15.40 22.24
N PHE A 659 25.43 16.14 21.16
CA PHE A 659 25.35 15.62 19.81
C PHE A 659 25.70 16.65 18.74
N SER A 660 25.94 16.18 17.52
CA SER A 660 26.08 17.03 16.33
C SER A 660 24.78 17.03 15.51
N CYS A 661 24.42 18.16 14.90
CA CYS A 661 23.27 18.25 14.00
C CYS A 661 23.70 18.53 12.55
N ARG A 662 23.02 17.88 11.60
CA ARG A 662 23.18 18.08 10.16
C ARG A 662 21.80 18.21 9.51
N MET A 663 21.74 18.92 8.40
CA MET A 663 20.53 18.99 7.57
C MET A 663 20.72 18.25 6.25
N ASN A 664 19.62 17.76 5.69
CA ASN A 664 19.57 17.23 4.34
C ASN A 664 18.27 17.68 3.65
N ILE A 665 18.40 18.37 2.52
CA ILE A 665 17.25 18.79 1.70
C ILE A 665 17.16 17.84 0.53
N ILE A 666 16.16 16.95 0.54
CA ILE A 666 16.07 15.88 -0.46
C ILE A 666 15.78 16.46 -1.85
N GLY A 667 14.92 17.49 -1.92
CA GLY A 667 14.52 18.11 -3.17
C GLY A 667 13.84 17.12 -4.12
N HIS A 668 14.15 17.24 -5.42
CA HIS A 668 13.44 16.55 -6.49
C HIS A 668 13.64 15.03 -6.56
N MET A 669 14.60 14.46 -5.81
CA MET A 669 14.75 13.00 -5.71
C MET A 669 13.46 12.32 -5.23
N GLN A 670 12.63 13.04 -4.47
CA GLN A 670 11.32 12.58 -3.99
C GLN A 670 10.31 12.29 -5.10
N GLN A 671 10.53 12.74 -6.34
CA GLN A 671 9.66 12.38 -7.46
C GLN A 671 9.83 10.91 -7.89
N GLY A 672 10.95 10.28 -7.48
CA GLY A 672 11.33 8.95 -7.87
C GLY A 672 11.82 8.86 -9.31
N GLY A 673 12.63 7.83 -9.58
CA GLY A 673 13.04 7.49 -10.94
C GLY A 673 12.04 6.54 -11.60
N SER A 674 11.83 5.38 -10.96
CA SER A 674 10.90 4.34 -11.43
C SER A 674 9.71 4.24 -10.47
N PRO A 675 8.48 4.15 -10.99
CA PRO A 675 7.29 4.04 -10.16
C PRO A 675 7.28 2.73 -9.36
N THR A 676 6.81 2.80 -8.12
CA THR A 676 6.63 1.63 -7.26
C THR A 676 5.52 0.71 -7.79
N PRO A 677 5.48 -0.58 -7.39
CA PRO A 677 4.39 -1.47 -7.75
C PRO A 677 3.02 -0.89 -7.37
N PHE A 678 2.92 -0.20 -6.23
CA PHE A 678 1.69 0.46 -5.80
C PHE A 678 1.24 1.52 -6.82
N ASP A 679 2.10 2.48 -7.19
CA ASP A 679 1.75 3.55 -8.11
C ASP A 679 1.49 3.05 -9.54
N ARG A 680 2.22 2.01 -9.99
CA ARG A 680 1.95 1.32 -11.28
C ARG A 680 0.56 0.71 -11.29
N ASN A 681 0.22 -0.03 -10.24
CA ASN A 681 -1.06 -0.72 -10.10
C ASN A 681 -2.22 0.27 -9.94
N LEU A 682 -2.07 1.29 -9.09
CA LEU A 682 -3.07 2.31 -8.84
C LEU A 682 -3.36 3.11 -10.12
N GLY A 683 -2.32 3.56 -10.82
CA GLY A 683 -2.47 4.27 -12.10
C GLY A 683 -3.19 3.41 -13.14
N THR A 684 -2.79 2.15 -13.26
CA THR A 684 -3.43 1.19 -14.17
C THR A 684 -4.92 1.03 -13.87
N LYS A 685 -5.30 0.90 -12.60
CA LYS A 685 -6.71 0.75 -12.19
C LYS A 685 -7.52 2.02 -12.40
N MET A 686 -6.98 3.18 -12.01
CA MET A 686 -7.65 4.46 -12.18
C MET A 686 -7.87 4.78 -13.66
N GLY A 687 -6.90 4.47 -14.53
CA GLY A 687 -7.07 4.60 -15.98
C GLY A 687 -8.20 3.73 -16.54
N ALA A 688 -8.31 2.48 -16.09
CA ALA A 688 -9.41 1.59 -16.49
C ALA A 688 -10.78 2.10 -15.97
N LYS A 689 -10.84 2.53 -14.71
CA LYS A 689 -12.05 3.09 -14.10
C LYS A 689 -12.51 4.40 -14.69
N ALA A 690 -11.58 5.22 -15.19
CA ALA A 690 -11.94 6.40 -15.97
C ALA A 690 -12.69 6.01 -17.24
N VAL A 691 -12.22 4.99 -17.98
CA VAL A 691 -12.88 4.53 -19.22
C VAL A 691 -14.27 3.96 -18.95
N GLU A 692 -14.44 3.15 -17.91
CA GLU A 692 -15.76 2.65 -17.49
C GLU A 692 -16.74 3.81 -17.25
N TRP A 693 -16.33 4.79 -16.44
CA TRP A 693 -17.15 5.97 -16.14
C TRP A 693 -17.46 6.80 -17.39
N PHE A 694 -16.47 7.07 -18.24
CA PHE A 694 -16.71 7.76 -19.51
C PHE A 694 -17.68 6.98 -20.39
N SER A 695 -17.66 5.63 -20.38
CA SER A 695 -18.65 4.83 -21.11
C SER A 695 -20.06 5.18 -20.70
N GLU A 696 -20.30 5.22 -19.40
CA GLU A 696 -21.62 5.42 -18.84
C GLU A 696 -22.10 6.85 -19.09
N GLN A 697 -21.21 7.82 -18.88
CA GLN A 697 -21.55 9.23 -19.11
C GLN A 697 -21.79 9.53 -20.58
N LEU A 698 -20.96 9.00 -21.49
CA LEU A 698 -21.15 9.22 -22.93
C LEU A 698 -22.45 8.59 -23.44
N LYS A 699 -22.79 7.37 -22.99
CA LYS A 699 -24.08 6.74 -23.35
C LYS A 699 -25.29 7.51 -22.82
N LYS A 700 -25.19 8.08 -21.62
CA LYS A 700 -26.29 8.85 -21.00
C LYS A 700 -26.47 10.24 -21.60
N ASN A 701 -25.38 10.88 -22.04
CA ASN A 701 -25.38 12.30 -22.42
C ASN A 701 -25.15 12.55 -23.93
N THR A 702 -25.06 11.50 -24.75
CA THR A 702 -24.95 11.65 -26.22
C THR A 702 -26.32 11.41 -26.86
N ASN A 703 -26.76 12.35 -27.70
CA ASN A 703 -28.02 12.25 -28.42
C ASN A 703 -27.90 11.41 -29.70
N ALA A 704 -29.02 11.15 -30.38
CA ALA A 704 -29.06 10.39 -31.63
C ALA A 704 -28.27 11.03 -32.77
N ASP A 705 -28.03 12.35 -32.71
CA ASP A 705 -27.22 13.10 -33.68
C ASP A 705 -25.71 13.01 -33.40
N GLY A 706 -25.30 12.27 -32.36
CA GLY A 706 -23.91 12.09 -31.96
C GLY A 706 -23.31 13.26 -31.15
N GLN A 707 -24.13 14.26 -30.81
CA GLN A 707 -23.72 15.39 -29.98
C GLN A 707 -23.80 15.04 -28.50
N THR A 708 -22.68 15.19 -27.79
CA THR A 708 -22.59 15.01 -26.34
C THR A 708 -22.92 16.30 -25.62
N VAL A 709 -23.89 16.27 -24.69
CA VAL A 709 -24.32 17.42 -23.89
C VAL A 709 -24.37 17.04 -22.41
N ALA A 710 -23.24 17.18 -21.75
CA ALA A 710 -23.02 16.84 -20.35
C ALA A 710 -22.91 18.12 -19.50
N THR A 711 -24.01 18.52 -18.87
CA THR A 711 -24.11 19.79 -18.11
C THR A 711 -24.23 19.59 -16.60
N ILE A 712 -24.70 18.42 -16.15
CA ILE A 712 -24.88 18.14 -14.72
C ILE A 712 -23.52 18.04 -13.99
N PRO A 713 -23.42 18.41 -12.70
CA PRO A 713 -22.16 18.35 -11.94
C PRO A 713 -21.48 16.98 -11.98
N ASP A 714 -22.25 15.89 -11.95
CA ASP A 714 -21.78 14.50 -11.97
C ASP A 714 -21.09 14.08 -13.28
N THR A 715 -20.97 14.99 -14.24
CA THR A 715 -20.21 14.79 -15.48
C THR A 715 -18.87 15.54 -15.46
N ALA A 716 -18.50 16.20 -14.37
CA ALA A 716 -17.21 16.87 -14.18
C ALA A 716 -16.64 16.50 -12.79
N VAL A 717 -15.86 15.42 -12.72
CA VAL A 717 -15.57 14.74 -11.44
C VAL A 717 -14.08 14.51 -11.17
N MET A 718 -13.72 14.49 -9.89
CA MET A 718 -12.50 13.88 -9.37
C MET A 718 -12.72 12.37 -9.22
N LEU A 719 -11.85 11.56 -9.83
CA LEU A 719 -11.78 10.11 -9.62
C LEU A 719 -10.79 9.80 -8.50
N GLY A 720 -11.28 9.86 -7.27
CA GLY A 720 -10.50 9.58 -6.06
C GLY A 720 -10.64 8.14 -5.57
N ILE A 721 -9.76 7.74 -4.66
CA ILE A 721 -9.92 6.53 -3.86
C ILE A 721 -10.16 6.90 -2.40
N VAL A 722 -11.22 6.34 -1.82
CA VAL A 722 -11.62 6.58 -0.42
C VAL A 722 -11.86 5.22 0.20
N ARG A 723 -11.10 4.88 1.25
CA ARG A 723 -11.02 3.52 1.80
C ARG A 723 -10.68 2.52 0.68
N ARG A 724 -11.68 1.78 0.22
CA ARG A 724 -11.55 0.77 -0.85
C ARG A 724 -12.21 1.17 -2.18
N GLN A 725 -13.03 2.23 -2.15
CA GLN A 725 -13.93 2.59 -3.23
C GLN A 725 -13.32 3.66 -4.14
N TYR A 726 -13.53 3.50 -5.44
CA TYR A 726 -13.32 4.58 -6.39
C TYR A 726 -14.56 5.47 -6.34
N ARG A 727 -14.38 6.73 -5.95
CA ARG A 727 -15.45 7.72 -5.88
C ARG A 727 -15.28 8.74 -7.01
N TYR A 728 -16.41 9.10 -7.62
CA TYR A 728 -16.51 10.12 -8.66
C TYR A 728 -17.17 11.34 -8.03
N THR A 729 -16.38 12.23 -7.44
CA THR A 729 -16.92 13.39 -6.72
C THR A 729 -16.92 14.61 -7.65
N PRO A 730 -18.05 15.30 -7.86
CA PRO A 730 -18.10 16.54 -8.65
C PRO A 730 -17.06 17.55 -8.18
N PHE A 731 -16.38 18.22 -9.12
CA PHE A 731 -15.37 19.21 -8.75
C PHE A 731 -15.96 20.35 -7.91
N THR A 732 -17.20 20.75 -8.19
CA THR A 732 -17.92 21.80 -7.47
C THR A 732 -18.15 21.46 -6.01
N GLU A 733 -18.45 20.20 -5.69
CA GLU A 733 -18.64 19.72 -4.31
C GLU A 733 -17.33 19.81 -3.51
N LEU A 734 -16.21 19.50 -4.14
CA LEU A 734 -14.90 19.57 -3.49
C LEU A 734 -14.45 21.00 -3.15
N THR A 735 -15.09 22.04 -3.71
CA THR A 735 -14.68 23.44 -3.44
C THR A 735 -14.89 23.83 -1.98
N GLU A 736 -15.89 23.27 -1.31
CA GLU A 736 -16.20 23.57 0.10
C GLU A 736 -15.16 22.99 1.06
N VAL A 737 -14.50 21.89 0.66
CA VAL A 737 -13.46 21.19 1.43
C VAL A 737 -12.05 21.46 0.93
N THR A 738 -11.86 22.54 0.17
CA THR A 738 -10.57 22.94 -0.39
C THR A 738 -10.07 24.26 0.20
N ASP A 739 -8.86 24.26 0.77
CA ASP A 739 -8.09 25.48 0.97
C ASP A 739 -7.32 25.81 -0.31
N PHE A 740 -7.80 26.80 -1.08
CA PHE A 740 -7.19 27.22 -2.34
C PHE A 740 -5.91 28.06 -2.14
N GLU A 741 -5.76 28.72 -1.00
CA GLU A 741 -4.58 29.54 -0.69
C GLU A 741 -3.37 28.64 -0.46
N HIS A 742 -3.53 27.64 0.41
CA HIS A 742 -2.48 26.68 0.76
C HIS A 742 -2.48 25.44 -0.13
N ARG A 743 -3.50 25.27 -0.97
CA ARG A 743 -3.66 24.15 -1.92
C ARG A 743 -3.67 22.79 -1.23
N ILE A 744 -4.49 22.65 -0.20
CA ILE A 744 -4.67 21.43 0.59
C ILE A 744 -6.15 21.17 0.84
N PRO A 745 -6.57 19.91 1.09
CA PRO A 745 -7.92 19.64 1.58
C PRO A 745 -8.05 20.07 3.06
N THR A 746 -9.25 20.44 3.48
CA THR A 746 -9.56 20.82 4.87
C THR A 746 -9.48 19.62 5.83
N TYR A 747 -9.80 18.42 5.33
CA TYR A 747 -9.65 17.16 6.05
C TYR A 747 -8.58 16.28 5.40
N GLN A 748 -7.69 15.73 6.22
CA GLN A 748 -6.58 14.88 5.79
C GLN A 748 -6.53 13.62 6.65
N TRP A 749 -6.85 12.48 6.05
CA TRP A 749 -6.99 11.19 6.76
C TRP A 749 -5.75 10.79 7.57
N TRP A 750 -4.56 11.22 7.13
CA TRP A 750 -3.28 10.84 7.73
C TRP A 750 -2.95 11.66 8.98
N MET A 751 -3.70 12.72 9.28
CA MET A 751 -3.54 13.47 10.55
C MET A 751 -3.81 12.60 11.77
N LYS A 752 -4.68 11.57 11.65
CA LYS A 752 -4.89 10.57 12.72
C LYS A 752 -3.66 9.71 13.03
N LEU A 753 -2.66 9.69 12.14
CA LEU A 753 -1.39 8.99 12.37
C LEU A 753 -0.40 9.81 13.24
N ARG A 754 -0.67 11.10 13.45
CA ARG A 754 0.22 12.01 14.19
C ARG A 754 0.42 11.58 15.64
N PRO A 755 -0.62 11.21 16.40
CA PRO A 755 -0.44 10.66 17.74
C PRO A 755 0.41 9.39 17.74
N LEU A 756 0.20 8.48 16.79
CA LEU A 756 0.98 7.25 16.69
C LEU A 756 2.48 7.55 16.49
N LEU A 757 2.82 8.48 15.60
CA LEU A 757 4.20 8.90 15.39
C LEU A 757 4.85 9.40 16.69
N LYS A 758 4.14 10.27 17.42
CA LYS A 758 4.60 10.84 18.70
C LYS A 758 4.78 9.76 19.78
N VAL A 759 3.78 8.89 19.96
CA VAL A 759 3.83 7.76 20.91
C VAL A 759 5.01 6.87 20.60
N LEU A 760 5.20 6.48 19.34
CA LEU A 760 6.32 5.65 18.92
C LEU A 760 7.67 6.40 18.99
N ALA A 761 7.71 7.70 19.23
CA ALA A 761 8.91 8.50 19.40
C ALA A 761 9.25 8.85 20.87
N LYS A 762 8.45 8.38 21.84
CA LYS A 762 8.57 8.68 23.30
C LYS A 762 8.10 10.09 23.69
N HIS A 763 7.23 10.71 22.89
CA HIS A 763 6.54 11.94 23.27
C HIS A 763 5.33 11.63 24.17
N GLU A 764 5.11 12.45 25.21
CA GLU A 764 3.87 12.41 25.99
C GLU A 764 2.73 12.98 25.14
N SER A 765 2.06 12.12 24.38
CA SER A 765 0.90 12.48 23.55
C SER A 765 -0.20 11.45 23.76
N THR A 766 -1.46 11.87 23.79
CA THR A 766 -2.63 10.99 23.88
C THR A 766 -2.82 10.24 22.57
N TYR A 767 -2.87 8.90 22.61
CA TYR A 767 -3.10 8.07 21.43
C TYR A 767 -4.60 8.06 21.07
N GLU A 768 -4.90 8.12 19.77
CA GLU A 768 -6.24 7.94 19.20
C GLU A 768 -6.30 6.55 18.56
N GLU A 769 -7.28 5.75 18.97
CA GLU A 769 -7.51 4.39 18.47
C GLU A 769 -7.95 4.42 16.99
N GLU A 770 -7.35 3.57 16.14
CA GLU A 770 -7.73 3.49 14.72
C GLU A 770 -8.74 2.37 14.42
N GLY A 771 -8.75 1.32 15.25
CA GLY A 771 -9.49 0.09 14.99
C GLY A 771 -10.98 0.19 15.27
N LEU A 772 -11.75 -0.39 14.35
CA LEU A 772 -13.15 -0.73 14.58
C LEU A 772 -13.26 -2.26 14.65
N TYR A 773 -14.03 -2.76 15.61
CA TYR A 773 -14.49 -4.15 15.60
C TYR A 773 -15.59 -4.28 14.54
N ILE A 774 -15.36 -5.12 13.54
CA ILE A 774 -16.34 -5.42 12.50
C ILE A 774 -16.37 -6.92 12.24
N THR A 775 -17.47 -7.41 11.66
CA THR A 775 -17.54 -8.78 11.16
C THR A 775 -16.89 -8.89 9.78
N VAL A 776 -16.50 -10.11 9.40
CA VAL A 776 -15.93 -10.36 8.07
C VAL A 776 -16.98 -10.17 6.96
N GLU A 777 -18.26 -10.27 7.30
CA GLU A 777 -19.40 -9.98 6.42
C GLU A 777 -19.60 -8.48 6.23
N GLU A 778 -19.52 -7.69 7.31
CA GLU A 778 -19.48 -6.21 7.32
C GLU A 778 -18.34 -5.68 6.46
N MET A 779 -17.17 -6.32 6.50
CA MET A 779 -16.08 -6.01 5.58
C MET A 779 -16.47 -6.17 4.10
N ASN A 780 -17.55 -6.87 3.72
CA ASN A 780 -17.99 -6.98 2.34
C ASN A 780 -19.10 -5.98 1.94
N PHE A 781 -19.72 -5.28 2.90
CA PHE A 781 -20.80 -4.30 2.68
C PHE A 781 -20.26 -2.89 2.42
N ASP A 782 -20.99 -2.10 1.62
CA ASP A 782 -20.62 -0.74 1.21
C ASP A 782 -21.30 0.32 2.11
N ASN A 783 -21.10 0.24 3.44
CA ASN A 783 -21.67 1.19 4.41
C ASN A 783 -20.61 2.21 4.88
N ASP A 784 -20.00 2.94 3.94
CA ASP A 784 -18.98 3.95 4.26
C ASP A 784 -19.62 5.34 4.39
N ALA A 785 -19.28 6.05 5.48
CA ALA A 785 -19.64 7.46 5.67
C ALA A 785 -19.20 8.32 4.47
N THR A 786 -19.98 9.38 4.20
CA THR A 786 -19.57 10.42 3.26
C THR A 786 -18.33 11.13 3.80
N LEU A 787 -17.37 11.44 2.91
CA LEU A 787 -16.25 12.35 3.23
C LEU A 787 -16.70 13.82 3.21
N VAL A 788 -18.01 14.03 3.03
CA VAL A 788 -18.73 15.29 3.13
C VAL A 788 -19.61 15.22 4.36
#